data_AF-A0A7U9H8Q9-F1
#
_entry.id   AF-A0A7U9H8Q9-F1
#
_cell.length_a   1.000
_cell.length_b   1.000
_cell.length_c   1.000
_cell.angle_alpha   90.00
_cell.angle_beta   90.00
_cell.angle_gamma   90.00
#
_symmetry.space_group_name_H-M   'P 1'
#
loop_
_entity.id
_entity.type
_entity.pdbx_description
1 polymer ?
#
loop_
_entity_poly.entity_id
_entity_poly.type
_entity_poly.pdbx_seq_one_letter_code
_entity_poly.pdbx_strand_id
1 'polypeptide(L)'
;MTTAAPDPAEYGLEAEAERIRAEARRRFAGFVRDMVNPGSYFREHDRRDAARHVIGRDVISQAAEIGLLGFSLPVSVGGEGRDTFEWGLVVEELARISLDPGFSVLIDTTVEITEVLRSSGHTELIDRYVPDLVQGRRYVALGAYESKDPYDYESTARLEGEEWVLNGTKHFVTGGLVADLFVMFVRDQASNDVLAFAVEADDPGVAVLPLETMGLRSMALAQVVLHDVRVPQWRQVWRADALSEFNTYARGRRIMTACGTVGALEGVLANCVEALSSRRRSGRRVLDYPNVERSIGEMRVLLEASRAATLRALNGTRYPGRDAYFDELATIAKHHVTESALRIGQLVLNLQGGEGYISTFPWEGFMRNVLGLIGGQGAQELLLLQLGQRTIVGLEGEQMRESAAELAVAKLADSWWALHAAESSQRDLAEQSSDAIRAVVSAAGLEGAGAGQGWLGELTALLDRAHALVDAVRSGQVPEAMPQEPTGLFEGRLGEMAERAWGWLACAVAQETGLLARMLRPSTLKEAAEGLPEDFTRDLLVVLTGAGVVDRGSDGRYTTDQRLEPVLIGGPRTAAFAARQRRALARASHLRTGTPGGGRELLTGSGAEAPILADVLVNTLLSRLDGLSQLLAAPGARVGCVADDGGRSAAALAQRMPFTDVCDLAGIEPVDRLALLWAPTAGQALVDLRRAITAGKQALVPGGWVVLPTPLPPKRRLGAASARLDLELAGGTGVLHQDLETLLRETGFGQVRTAWQDTVLGIRLTVARRP
;
A
#
# COMPACT_ATOMS: atom_id res chain seq x y z
N MET A 1 -8.09 31.36 -18.70
CA MET A 1 -8.02 30.00 -18.15
C MET A 1 -9.04 29.91 -17.03
N THR A 2 -10.12 29.21 -17.29
CA THR A 2 -11.25 28.99 -16.39
C THR A 2 -10.78 28.21 -15.16
N THR A 3 -10.86 28.85 -14.00
CA THR A 3 -10.72 28.25 -12.68
C THR A 3 -11.88 27.31 -12.46
N ALA A 4 -11.66 26.00 -12.61
CA ALA A 4 -12.59 25.02 -12.07
C ALA A 4 -12.63 25.22 -10.55
N ALA A 5 -13.82 25.50 -10.02
CA ALA A 5 -14.04 25.55 -8.58
C ALA A 5 -13.74 24.17 -7.97
N PRO A 6 -13.11 24.11 -6.79
CA PRO A 6 -12.88 22.84 -6.10
C PRO A 6 -14.21 22.17 -5.70
N ASP A 7 -14.16 20.86 -5.52
CA ASP A 7 -15.29 19.95 -5.29
C ASP A 7 -16.16 20.38 -4.08
N PRO A 8 -17.50 20.46 -4.20
CA PRO A 8 -18.42 20.80 -3.11
C PRO A 8 -18.29 19.96 -1.82
N ALA A 9 -17.71 18.76 -1.89
CA ALA A 9 -17.50 17.92 -0.70
C ALA A 9 -16.46 18.49 0.28
N GLU A 10 -15.44 19.21 -0.20
CA GLU A 10 -14.40 19.82 0.65
C GLU A 10 -14.94 20.98 1.50
N TYR A 11 -15.97 21.70 1.01
CA TYR A 11 -16.62 22.77 1.78
C TYR A 11 -17.45 22.23 2.95
N GLY A 12 -17.89 20.96 2.93
CA GLY A 12 -18.73 20.38 3.99
C GLY A 12 -17.95 20.14 5.29
N LEU A 13 -16.78 19.49 5.19
CA LEU A 13 -16.02 19.05 6.36
C LEU A 13 -15.37 20.22 7.12
N GLU A 14 -14.74 21.16 6.41
CA GLU A 14 -14.12 22.32 7.07
C GLU A 14 -15.18 23.24 7.69
N ALA A 15 -16.32 23.43 7.01
CA ALA A 15 -17.42 24.20 7.58
C ALA A 15 -18.03 23.52 8.81
N GLU A 16 -18.15 22.19 8.82
CA GLU A 16 -18.54 21.43 10.00
C GLU A 16 -17.52 21.60 11.13
N ALA A 17 -16.24 21.43 10.83
CA ALA A 17 -15.16 21.57 11.80
C ALA A 17 -15.16 22.97 12.43
N GLU A 18 -15.32 24.01 11.62
CA GLU A 18 -15.38 25.38 12.11
C GLU A 18 -16.61 25.65 12.98
N ARG A 19 -17.77 25.04 12.70
CA ARG A 19 -18.94 25.14 13.61
C ARG A 19 -18.64 24.56 14.98
N ILE A 20 -17.96 23.42 15.04
CA ILE A 20 -17.57 22.74 16.29
C ILE A 20 -16.52 23.58 17.03
N ARG A 21 -15.47 24.05 16.36
CA ARG A 21 -14.48 24.97 16.96
C ARG A 21 -15.15 26.23 17.49
N ALA A 22 -16.11 26.81 16.76
CA ALA A 22 -16.87 27.96 17.22
C ALA A 22 -17.73 27.65 18.46
N GLU A 23 -18.30 26.45 18.57
CA GLU A 23 -18.98 26.00 19.79
C GLU A 23 -18.01 25.90 20.96
N ALA A 24 -16.88 25.20 20.77
CA ALA A 24 -15.84 25.06 21.78
C ALA A 24 -15.35 26.44 22.29
N ARG A 25 -15.14 27.41 21.39
CA ARG A 25 -14.83 28.80 21.74
C ARG A 25 -15.89 29.44 22.62
N ARG A 26 -17.16 29.34 22.23
CA ARG A 26 -18.26 29.96 23.00
C ARG A 26 -18.38 29.36 24.39
N ARG A 27 -18.20 28.05 24.52
CA ARG A 27 -18.39 27.32 25.78
C ARG A 27 -17.20 27.41 26.72
N PHE A 28 -15.99 27.23 26.19
CA PHE A 28 -14.81 26.95 27.02
C PHE A 28 -13.77 28.07 27.05
N ALA A 29 -13.80 29.04 26.12
CA ALA A 29 -12.75 30.05 26.04
C ALA A 29 -12.67 30.96 27.26
N GLY A 30 -13.81 31.31 27.88
CA GLY A 30 -13.82 32.08 29.12
C GLY A 30 -13.10 31.34 30.25
N PHE A 31 -13.50 30.09 30.48
CA PHE A 31 -12.84 29.21 31.44
C PHE A 31 -11.33 29.08 31.22
N VAL A 32 -10.89 28.80 29.98
CA VAL A 32 -9.44 28.68 29.69
C VAL A 32 -8.70 30.00 29.95
N ARG A 33 -9.25 31.15 29.53
CA ARG A 33 -8.59 32.45 29.76
C ARG A 33 -8.53 32.81 31.24
N ASP A 34 -9.62 32.60 31.96
CA ASP A 34 -9.76 33.11 33.33
C ASP A 34 -9.12 32.17 34.36
N MET A 35 -9.18 30.86 34.14
CA MET A 35 -8.71 29.84 35.10
C MET A 35 -7.40 29.15 34.69
N VAL A 36 -7.17 28.94 33.38
CA VAL A 36 -5.95 28.27 32.89
C VAL A 36 -4.84 29.29 32.58
N ASN A 37 -5.18 30.48 32.06
CA ASN A 37 -4.22 31.53 31.73
C ASN A 37 -4.39 32.82 32.57
N PRO A 38 -4.48 32.79 33.91
CA PRO A 38 -4.73 34.01 34.69
C PRO A 38 -3.55 34.99 34.59
N GLY A 39 -3.77 36.19 34.05
CA GLY A 39 -2.78 37.26 33.96
C GLY A 39 -2.60 37.86 32.55
N SER A 40 -1.63 38.76 32.38
CA SER A 40 -1.36 39.36 31.07
C SER A 40 -0.71 38.37 30.09
N TYR A 41 -1.27 38.32 28.87
CA TYR A 41 -0.99 37.38 27.78
C TYR A 41 0.49 37.30 27.32
N PHE A 42 1.31 38.32 27.62
CA PHE A 42 2.71 38.40 27.16
C PHE A 42 3.75 38.71 28.24
N ARG A 43 3.35 39.25 29.40
CA ARG A 43 4.29 39.78 30.42
C ARG A 43 4.02 39.31 31.85
N GLU A 44 2.99 38.50 32.07
CA GLU A 44 2.72 37.87 33.37
C GLU A 44 2.33 36.39 33.26
N HIS A 45 2.69 35.73 32.16
CA HIS A 45 2.97 34.30 32.19
C HIS A 45 4.36 34.15 32.83
N ASP A 46 4.61 33.40 33.90
CA ASP A 46 4.04 32.11 34.20
C ASP A 46 4.33 31.75 35.67
N ARG A 47 3.47 32.11 36.62
CA ARG A 47 3.64 31.60 38.00
C ARG A 47 3.60 30.07 38.01
N ARG A 48 2.95 29.40 37.04
CA ARG A 48 2.84 27.94 37.04
C ARG A 48 4.05 27.24 36.45
N ASP A 49 4.47 27.51 35.21
CA ASP A 49 5.66 26.87 34.63
C ASP A 49 6.94 27.25 35.39
N ALA A 50 7.07 28.53 35.81
CA ALA A 50 8.25 28.99 36.56
C ALA A 50 8.27 28.47 38.00
N ALA A 51 7.11 28.36 38.68
CA ALA A 51 7.04 27.78 40.02
C ALA A 51 6.71 26.28 40.01
N ARG A 52 6.78 25.62 38.85
CA ARG A 52 6.52 24.17 38.66
C ARG A 52 5.19 23.70 39.26
N HIS A 53 4.17 24.55 39.24
CA HIS A 53 2.86 24.20 39.77
C HIS A 53 2.08 23.38 38.75
N VAL A 54 1.58 22.24 39.21
CA VAL A 54 0.64 21.40 38.46
C VAL A 54 -0.73 22.07 38.34
N ILE A 55 -1.54 21.61 37.39
CA ILE A 55 -2.95 22.03 37.33
C ILE A 55 -3.67 21.52 38.58
N GLY A 56 -4.28 22.44 39.32
CA GLY A 56 -5.00 22.14 40.55
C GLY A 56 -6.30 21.40 40.31
N ARG A 57 -6.78 20.70 41.35
CA ARG A 57 -8.06 19.98 41.34
C ARG A 57 -9.26 20.91 41.11
N ASP A 58 -9.15 22.18 41.50
CA ASP A 58 -10.14 23.21 41.28
C ASP A 58 -10.40 23.45 39.78
N VAL A 59 -9.34 23.47 38.97
CA VAL A 59 -9.46 23.62 37.51
C VAL A 59 -10.13 22.39 36.90
N ILE A 60 -9.77 21.19 37.33
CA ILE A 60 -10.38 19.93 36.85
C ILE A 60 -11.87 19.86 37.24
N SER A 61 -12.21 20.24 38.48
CA SER A 61 -13.59 20.24 38.97
C SER A 61 -14.46 21.20 38.15
N GLN A 62 -13.96 22.42 37.90
CA GLN A 62 -14.69 23.40 37.06
C GLN A 62 -14.78 22.96 35.60
N ALA A 63 -13.76 22.29 35.06
CA ALA A 63 -13.83 21.69 33.74
C ALA A 63 -14.97 20.65 33.66
N ALA A 64 -15.18 19.87 34.72
CA ALA A 64 -16.32 18.96 34.81
C ALA A 64 -17.66 19.70 34.88
N GLU A 65 -17.77 20.76 35.70
CA GLU A 65 -18.98 21.56 35.87
C GLU A 65 -19.48 22.19 34.56
N ILE A 66 -18.57 22.60 33.67
CA ILE A 66 -18.92 23.16 32.36
C ILE A 66 -19.15 22.08 31.26
N GLY A 67 -19.11 20.80 31.64
CA GLY A 67 -19.33 19.65 30.77
C GLY A 67 -18.12 19.19 29.97
N LEU A 68 -16.92 19.73 30.23
CA LEU A 68 -15.75 19.44 29.40
C LEU A 68 -15.25 17.99 29.56
N LEU A 69 -15.26 17.45 30.78
CA LEU A 69 -14.83 16.06 31.03
C LEU A 69 -15.85 15.01 30.55
N GLY A 70 -17.10 15.42 30.34
CA GLY A 70 -18.18 14.56 29.85
C GLY A 70 -18.43 14.66 28.34
N PHE A 71 -17.71 15.54 27.62
CA PHE A 71 -18.09 15.95 26.27
C PHE A 71 -18.24 14.76 25.29
N SER A 72 -17.25 13.88 25.21
CA SER A 72 -17.31 12.72 24.30
C SER A 72 -17.84 11.44 24.96
N LEU A 73 -18.00 11.44 26.28
CA LEU A 73 -18.48 10.26 26.99
C LEU A 73 -19.98 10.06 26.77
N PRO A 74 -20.49 8.80 26.77
CA PRO A 74 -21.90 8.54 26.55
C PRO A 74 -22.83 9.18 27.59
N VAL A 75 -24.05 9.50 27.17
CA VAL A 75 -25.12 10.01 28.06
C VAL A 75 -25.42 9.04 29.21
N SER A 76 -25.26 7.73 28.99
CA SER A 76 -25.48 6.71 30.02
C SER A 76 -24.57 6.82 31.23
N VAL A 77 -23.41 7.48 31.10
CA VAL A 77 -22.46 7.73 32.18
C VAL A 77 -22.38 9.22 32.57
N GLY A 78 -23.35 10.02 32.12
CA GLY A 78 -23.45 11.45 32.43
C GLY A 78 -22.69 12.38 31.48
N GLY A 79 -22.27 11.90 30.31
CA GLY A 79 -21.64 12.72 29.27
C GLY A 79 -22.62 13.27 28.21
N GLU A 80 -22.08 13.87 27.15
CA GLU A 80 -22.87 14.48 26.06
C GLU A 80 -22.99 13.57 24.81
N GLY A 81 -22.21 12.50 24.73
CA GLY A 81 -22.24 11.53 23.63
C GLY A 81 -21.73 12.07 22.29
N ARG A 82 -20.85 13.08 22.32
CA ARG A 82 -20.22 13.66 21.12
C ARG A 82 -19.16 12.70 20.57
N ASP A 83 -18.98 12.67 19.26
CA ASP A 83 -18.06 11.70 18.65
C ASP A 83 -16.57 12.13 18.80
N THR A 84 -15.65 11.22 18.45
CA THR A 84 -14.20 11.49 18.50
C THR A 84 -13.77 12.64 17.59
N PHE A 85 -14.47 12.88 16.47
CA PHE A 85 -14.16 13.98 15.58
C PHE A 85 -14.49 15.32 16.24
N GLU A 86 -15.65 15.43 16.87
CA GLU A 86 -16.04 16.60 17.64
C GLU A 86 -15.09 16.83 18.83
N TRP A 87 -14.71 15.76 19.53
CA TRP A 87 -13.74 15.86 20.64
C TRP A 87 -12.38 16.37 20.19
N GLY A 88 -11.82 15.82 19.10
CA GLY A 88 -10.52 16.27 18.59
C GLY A 88 -10.50 17.76 18.25
N LEU A 89 -11.60 18.29 17.71
CA LEU A 89 -11.73 19.73 17.42
C LEU A 89 -11.89 20.58 18.68
N VAL A 90 -12.53 20.06 19.73
CA VAL A 90 -12.52 20.71 21.06
C VAL A 90 -11.10 20.74 21.61
N VAL A 91 -10.36 19.63 21.57
CA VAL A 91 -8.95 19.55 22.01
C VAL A 91 -8.05 20.53 21.23
N GLU A 92 -8.22 20.61 19.90
CA GLU A 92 -7.55 21.61 19.05
C GLU A 92 -7.84 23.02 19.55
N GLU A 93 -9.10 23.35 19.78
CA GLU A 93 -9.52 24.69 20.17
C GLU A 93 -9.04 25.06 21.59
N LEU A 94 -9.08 24.12 22.55
CA LEU A 94 -8.51 24.31 23.88
C LEU A 94 -7.02 24.63 23.81
N ALA A 95 -6.27 23.87 23.00
CA ALA A 95 -4.83 24.08 22.83
C ALA A 95 -4.49 25.37 22.08
N ARG A 96 -5.38 25.84 21.20
CA ARG A 96 -5.25 27.15 20.53
C ARG A 96 -5.39 28.32 21.49
N ILE A 97 -6.26 28.20 22.49
CA ILE A 97 -6.53 29.25 23.47
C ILE A 97 -5.56 29.17 24.65
N SER A 98 -5.17 27.97 25.05
CA SER A 98 -4.28 27.74 26.20
C SER A 98 -2.83 28.09 25.86
N LEU A 99 -2.19 28.89 26.72
CA LEU A 99 -0.74 29.09 26.67
C LEU A 99 0.01 27.97 27.40
N ASP A 100 -0.72 27.22 28.23
CA ASP A 100 -0.27 26.02 28.90
C ASP A 100 -0.70 24.77 28.10
N PRO A 101 0.18 24.16 27.30
CA PRO A 101 -0.16 22.98 26.51
C PRO A 101 -0.38 21.72 27.36
N GLY A 102 0.03 21.70 28.63
CA GLY A 102 -0.26 20.53 29.47
C GLY A 102 -1.70 20.45 29.94
N PHE A 103 -2.45 21.56 29.92
CA PHE A 103 -3.88 21.56 30.25
C PHE A 103 -4.70 20.73 29.27
N SER A 104 -4.58 20.98 27.96
CA SER A 104 -5.32 20.22 26.95
C SER A 104 -4.96 18.75 26.99
N VAL A 105 -3.67 18.43 27.23
CA VAL A 105 -3.21 17.04 27.39
C VAL A 105 -3.83 16.36 28.61
N LEU A 106 -3.91 17.04 29.76
CA LEU A 106 -4.50 16.47 30.98
C LEU A 106 -6.00 16.22 30.82
N ILE A 107 -6.74 17.18 30.27
CA ILE A 107 -8.18 17.03 30.02
C ILE A 107 -8.44 15.84 29.09
N ASP A 108 -7.74 15.81 27.96
CA ASP A 108 -7.83 14.73 26.98
C ASP A 108 -7.48 13.35 27.56
N THR A 109 -6.37 13.26 28.27
CA THR A 109 -5.93 12.01 28.91
C THR A 109 -6.97 11.50 29.91
N THR A 110 -7.60 12.40 30.69
CA THR A 110 -8.66 12.02 31.63
C THR A 110 -9.88 11.43 30.91
N VAL A 111 -10.33 12.11 29.86
CA VAL A 111 -11.51 11.71 29.09
C VAL A 111 -11.27 10.36 28.41
N GLU A 112 -10.12 10.18 27.75
CA GLU A 112 -9.79 8.91 27.08
C GLU A 112 -9.59 7.75 28.05
N ILE A 113 -8.94 7.96 29.21
CA ILE A 113 -8.79 6.87 30.20
C ILE A 113 -10.12 6.53 30.86
N THR A 114 -11.00 7.52 31.04
CA THR A 114 -12.38 7.27 31.50
C THR A 114 -13.14 6.41 30.49
N GLU A 115 -12.97 6.67 29.19
CA GLU A 115 -13.53 5.84 28.13
C GLU A 115 -12.94 4.43 28.11
N VAL A 116 -11.62 4.27 28.35
CA VAL A 116 -10.93 2.97 28.51
C VAL A 116 -11.54 2.17 29.68
N LEU A 117 -11.75 2.79 30.84
CA LEU A 117 -12.42 2.13 31.97
C LEU A 117 -13.87 1.75 31.61
N ARG A 118 -14.59 2.63 30.91
CA ARG A 118 -15.97 2.38 30.48
C ARG A 118 -16.07 1.24 29.45
N SER A 119 -15.13 1.17 28.51
CA SER A 119 -15.11 0.15 27.45
C SER A 119 -14.72 -1.24 27.97
N SER A 120 -14.12 -1.32 29.17
CA SER A 120 -13.80 -2.61 29.81
C SER A 120 -15.00 -3.55 29.98
N GLY A 121 -16.23 -3.00 30.03
CA GLY A 121 -17.45 -3.78 30.24
C GLY A 121 -17.63 -4.32 31.67
N HIS A 122 -16.70 -4.02 32.58
CA HIS A 122 -16.76 -4.47 33.96
C HIS A 122 -17.68 -3.58 34.79
N THR A 123 -18.95 -3.96 34.95
CA THR A 123 -20.00 -3.13 35.57
C THR A 123 -19.60 -2.54 36.93
N GLU A 124 -18.96 -3.31 37.80
CA GLU A 124 -18.55 -2.82 39.12
C GLU A 124 -17.49 -1.71 39.06
N LEU A 125 -16.56 -1.76 38.09
CA LEU A 125 -15.57 -0.70 37.88
C LEU A 125 -16.24 0.55 37.32
N ILE A 126 -17.15 0.36 36.36
CA ILE A 126 -17.88 1.43 35.69
C ILE A 126 -18.72 2.18 36.71
N ASP A 127 -19.58 1.49 37.46
CA ASP A 127 -20.51 2.10 38.41
C ASP A 127 -19.77 2.82 39.55
N ARG A 128 -18.61 2.31 39.96
CA ARG A 128 -17.83 2.86 41.07
C ARG A 128 -16.98 4.06 40.68
N TYR A 129 -16.35 4.04 39.51
CA TYR A 129 -15.33 5.02 39.15
C TYR A 129 -15.79 6.01 38.09
N VAL A 130 -16.47 5.57 37.03
CA VAL A 130 -16.74 6.42 35.85
C VAL A 130 -17.57 7.66 36.20
N PRO A 131 -18.66 7.59 37.00
CA PRO A 131 -19.43 8.78 37.39
C PRO A 131 -18.60 9.83 38.14
N ASP A 132 -17.69 9.39 39.01
CA ASP A 132 -16.79 10.29 39.75
C ASP A 132 -15.78 10.97 38.83
N LEU A 133 -15.29 10.27 37.81
CA LEU A 133 -14.37 10.80 36.81
C LEU A 133 -15.06 11.82 35.90
N VAL A 134 -16.26 11.51 35.40
CA VAL A 134 -17.07 12.44 34.58
C VAL A 134 -17.38 13.73 35.34
N GLN A 135 -17.66 13.61 36.65
CA GLN A 135 -18.02 14.74 37.51
C GLN A 135 -16.81 15.44 38.13
N GLY A 136 -15.58 15.07 37.74
CA GLY A 136 -14.33 15.69 38.21
C GLY A 136 -14.04 15.51 39.70
N ARG A 137 -14.74 14.59 40.38
CA ARG A 137 -14.48 14.26 41.80
C ARG A 137 -13.21 13.44 41.99
N ARG A 138 -12.86 12.65 40.98
CA ARG A 138 -11.63 11.87 40.92
C ARG A 138 -10.88 12.18 39.64
N TYR A 139 -9.56 12.02 39.67
CA TYR A 139 -8.72 12.03 38.48
C TYR A 139 -8.15 10.64 38.22
N VAL A 140 -8.05 10.26 36.95
CA VAL A 140 -7.49 8.97 36.53
C VAL A 140 -6.25 9.16 35.67
N ALA A 141 -5.23 8.34 35.91
CA ALA A 141 -4.03 8.25 35.09
C ALA A 141 -3.78 6.81 34.63
N LEU A 142 -2.92 6.64 33.62
CA LEU A 142 -2.60 5.34 33.04
C LEU A 142 -1.10 5.10 33.09
N GLY A 143 -0.71 3.96 33.67
CA GLY A 143 0.68 3.54 33.81
C GLY A 143 0.96 2.25 33.04
N ALA A 144 1.57 2.39 31.85
CA ALA A 144 1.96 1.26 31.01
C ALA A 144 3.48 1.15 30.86
N TYR A 145 4.14 2.27 30.53
CA TYR A 145 5.56 2.32 30.21
C TYR A 145 6.47 2.13 31.44
N GLU A 146 7.60 1.44 31.25
CA GLU A 146 8.60 1.15 32.29
C GLU A 146 10.02 1.44 31.82
N SER A 147 10.43 0.81 30.72
CA SER A 147 11.82 0.74 30.27
C SER A 147 11.94 1.01 28.76
N LYS A 148 13.09 0.69 28.16
CA LYS A 148 13.39 1.00 26.75
C LYS A 148 12.40 0.38 25.76
N ASP A 149 11.85 -0.79 26.06
CA ASP A 149 10.87 -1.46 25.21
C ASP A 149 9.46 -1.34 25.83
N PRO A 150 8.47 -0.75 25.12
CA PRO A 150 7.11 -0.58 25.65
C PRO A 150 6.35 -1.89 25.87
N TYR A 151 6.87 -3.04 25.42
CA TYR A 151 6.26 -4.36 25.57
C TYR A 151 7.03 -5.28 26.52
N ASP A 152 8.18 -4.85 27.04
CA ASP A 152 8.98 -5.61 28.00
C ASP A 152 8.67 -5.17 29.44
N TYR A 153 7.67 -5.82 30.04
CA TYR A 153 7.16 -5.49 31.38
C TYR A 153 7.96 -6.22 32.46
N GLU A 154 8.71 -5.46 33.25
CA GLU A 154 9.35 -5.87 34.49
C GLU A 154 8.37 -5.87 35.67
N SER A 155 7.35 -5.00 35.67
CA SER A 155 6.32 -5.03 36.72
C SER A 155 5.52 -6.33 36.66
N THR A 156 5.24 -6.89 37.83
CA THR A 156 4.61 -8.19 37.97
C THR A 156 3.32 -8.16 38.78
N ALA A 157 2.42 -9.07 38.44
CA ALA A 157 1.24 -9.43 39.21
C ALA A 157 1.32 -10.92 39.55
N ARG A 158 0.92 -11.28 40.77
CA ARG A 158 0.77 -12.67 41.20
C ARG A 158 -0.49 -12.83 42.03
N LEU A 159 -1.25 -13.89 41.77
CA LEU A 159 -2.48 -14.17 42.51
C LEU A 159 -2.16 -14.87 43.83
N GLU A 160 -2.58 -14.28 44.96
CA GLU A 160 -2.51 -14.86 46.30
C GLU A 160 -3.93 -14.97 46.89
N GLY A 161 -4.52 -16.15 46.83
CA GLY A 161 -5.90 -16.35 47.28
C GLY A 161 -6.89 -15.57 46.41
N GLU A 162 -7.58 -14.60 47.00
CA GLU A 162 -8.57 -13.75 46.33
C GLU A 162 -8.04 -12.35 45.94
N GLU A 163 -6.74 -12.10 46.15
CA GLU A 163 -6.09 -10.82 45.86
C GLU A 163 -4.92 -10.98 44.90
N TRP A 164 -4.70 -9.98 44.06
CA TRP A 164 -3.49 -9.82 43.27
C TRP A 164 -2.48 -9.00 44.05
N VAL A 165 -1.22 -9.44 44.06
CA VAL A 165 -0.09 -8.69 44.61
C VAL A 165 0.70 -8.10 43.45
N LEU A 166 0.77 -6.78 43.38
CA LEU A 166 1.41 -6.02 42.30
C LEU A 166 2.74 -5.44 42.76
N ASN A 167 3.76 -5.57 41.92
CA ASN A 167 5.10 -5.04 42.16
C ASN A 167 5.68 -4.43 40.89
N GLY A 168 6.38 -3.30 40.99
CA GLY A 168 7.09 -2.71 39.85
C GLY A 168 7.09 -1.20 39.84
N THR A 169 7.39 -0.61 38.69
CA THR A 169 7.53 0.85 38.57
C THR A 169 7.11 1.32 37.19
N LYS A 170 6.16 2.25 37.16
CA LYS A 170 5.68 2.92 35.95
C LYS A 170 6.30 4.29 35.80
N HIS A 171 6.78 4.58 34.60
CA HIS A 171 7.43 5.83 34.25
C HIS A 171 6.54 6.67 33.34
N PHE A 172 6.74 7.99 33.38
CA PHE A 172 6.05 8.96 32.54
C PHE A 172 4.51 8.88 32.63
N VAL A 173 3.99 8.67 33.84
CA VAL A 173 2.55 8.61 34.12
C VAL A 173 1.98 10.03 34.11
N THR A 174 1.42 10.45 32.97
CA THR A 174 0.79 11.76 32.80
C THR A 174 -0.39 11.91 33.76
N GLY A 175 -0.45 13.03 34.48
CA GLY A 175 -1.47 13.26 35.51
C GLY A 175 -1.24 12.49 36.81
N GLY A 176 -0.16 11.71 36.92
CA GLY A 176 0.05 10.83 38.06
C GLY A 176 0.17 11.54 39.40
N LEU A 177 0.68 12.78 39.46
CA LEU A 177 0.77 13.55 40.71
C LEU A 177 -0.59 13.99 41.27
N VAL A 178 -1.64 14.01 40.44
CA VAL A 178 -2.98 14.46 40.82
C VAL A 178 -4.01 13.34 40.78
N ALA A 179 -3.62 12.14 40.33
CA ALA A 179 -4.50 10.99 40.17
C ALA A 179 -4.97 10.42 41.52
N ASP A 180 -6.24 10.06 41.57
CA ASP A 180 -6.85 9.25 42.64
C ASP A 180 -6.90 7.77 42.26
N LEU A 181 -6.90 7.50 40.95
CA LEU A 181 -7.02 6.18 40.36
C LEU A 181 -5.99 6.01 39.25
N PHE A 182 -5.41 4.83 39.17
CA PHE A 182 -4.51 4.43 38.12
C PHE A 182 -5.03 3.19 37.39
N VAL A 183 -4.96 3.20 36.07
CA VAL A 183 -5.03 1.97 35.26
C VAL A 183 -3.61 1.49 35.01
N MET A 184 -3.20 0.42 35.69
CA MET A 184 -1.84 -0.10 35.71
C MET A 184 -1.73 -1.39 34.90
N PHE A 185 -0.89 -1.39 33.88
CA PHE A 185 -0.59 -2.58 33.08
C PHE A 185 0.59 -3.32 33.69
N VAL A 186 0.51 -4.63 33.92
CA VAL A 186 1.56 -5.40 34.61
C VAL A 186 1.59 -6.83 34.07
N ARG A 187 2.73 -7.50 34.14
CA ARG A 187 2.88 -8.88 33.65
C ARG A 187 2.45 -9.90 34.70
N ASP A 188 1.58 -10.84 34.35
CA ASP A 188 1.29 -11.99 35.21
C ASP A 188 2.53 -12.89 35.34
N GLN A 189 2.94 -13.21 36.57
CA GLN A 189 4.03 -14.16 36.80
C GLN A 189 3.68 -15.58 36.35
N ALA A 190 2.39 -15.95 36.33
CA ALA A 190 1.97 -17.30 36.00
C ALA A 190 1.88 -17.52 34.48
N SER A 191 1.19 -16.64 33.75
CA SER A 191 0.98 -16.79 32.30
C SER A 191 1.98 -16.01 31.43
N ASN A 192 2.70 -15.04 32.00
CA ASN A 192 3.45 -14.00 31.27
C ASN A 192 2.59 -13.06 30.40
N ASP A 193 1.26 -13.11 30.51
CA ASP A 193 0.41 -12.15 29.82
C ASP A 193 0.46 -10.78 30.50
N VAL A 194 0.19 -9.72 29.74
CA VAL A 194 -0.04 -8.39 30.31
C VAL A 194 -1.49 -8.29 30.78
N LEU A 195 -1.66 -7.94 32.06
CA LEU A 195 -2.93 -7.67 32.72
C LEU A 195 -3.08 -6.16 32.95
N ALA A 196 -4.29 -5.71 33.26
CA ALA A 196 -4.54 -4.34 33.70
C ALA A 196 -5.37 -4.29 34.98
N PHE A 197 -5.01 -3.39 35.90
CA PHE A 197 -5.67 -3.23 37.20
C PHE A 197 -6.02 -1.77 37.48
N ALA A 198 -7.18 -1.56 38.11
CA ALA A 198 -7.56 -0.30 38.74
C ALA A 198 -6.90 -0.25 40.12
N VAL A 199 -5.96 0.68 40.33
CA VAL A 199 -5.19 0.85 41.57
C VAL A 199 -5.47 2.24 42.13
N GLU A 200 -5.89 2.35 43.39
CA GLU A 200 -6.14 3.63 44.02
C GLU A 200 -4.83 4.23 44.56
N ALA A 201 -4.72 5.55 44.55
CA ALA A 201 -3.50 6.23 44.97
C ALA A 201 -3.16 6.04 46.46
N ASP A 202 -4.17 5.71 47.28
CA ASP A 202 -4.06 5.42 48.71
C ASP A 202 -3.98 3.93 49.05
N ASP A 203 -3.98 3.03 48.04
CA ASP A 203 -3.74 1.61 48.27
C ASP A 203 -2.36 1.42 48.94
N PRO A 204 -2.25 0.63 50.04
CA PRO A 204 -0.98 0.40 50.71
C PRO A 204 0.09 -0.15 49.76
N GLY A 205 1.26 0.49 49.75
CA GLY A 205 2.39 0.11 48.88
C GLY A 205 2.49 0.91 47.58
N VAL A 206 1.52 1.80 47.28
CA VAL A 206 1.62 2.75 46.18
C VAL A 206 2.44 3.96 46.62
N ALA A 207 3.45 4.32 45.82
CA ALA A 207 4.21 5.56 46.00
C ALA A 207 4.29 6.34 44.68
N VAL A 208 3.93 7.62 44.73
CA VAL A 208 3.93 8.53 43.59
C VAL A 208 5.07 9.54 43.74
N LEU A 209 5.97 9.56 42.77
CA LEU A 209 7.18 10.39 42.78
C LEU A 209 7.13 11.40 41.62
N PRO A 210 7.36 12.70 41.85
CA PRO A 210 7.37 13.70 40.78
C PRO A 210 8.53 13.50 39.81
N LEU A 211 8.26 13.67 38.51
CA LEU A 211 9.28 13.71 37.47
C LEU A 211 9.47 15.14 36.97
N GLU A 212 10.70 15.64 37.08
CA GLU A 212 11.05 16.97 36.60
C GLU A 212 11.27 16.98 35.08
N THR A 213 10.48 17.77 34.36
CA THR A 213 10.50 17.84 32.89
C THR A 213 11.07 19.15 32.36
N MET A 214 11.58 19.10 31.12
CA MET A 214 12.05 20.30 30.41
C MET A 214 10.89 21.27 30.13
N GLY A 215 9.79 20.75 29.58
CA GLY A 215 8.53 21.46 29.32
C GLY A 215 7.33 20.59 29.70
N LEU A 216 6.12 21.05 29.37
CA LEU A 216 4.86 20.41 29.72
C LEU A 216 4.72 20.17 31.24
N ARG A 217 5.24 21.10 32.05
CA ARG A 217 5.37 20.93 33.51
C ARG A 217 4.02 20.82 34.23
N SER A 218 3.00 21.40 33.66
CA SER A 218 1.61 21.35 34.14
C SER A 218 0.96 19.98 34.00
N MET A 219 1.51 19.06 33.21
CA MET A 219 0.99 17.70 32.99
C MET A 219 1.14 16.76 34.20
N ALA A 220 1.64 17.25 35.34
CA ALA A 220 1.66 16.50 36.59
C ALA A 220 2.31 15.10 36.45
N LEU A 221 3.41 15.03 35.69
CA LEU A 221 4.06 13.77 35.31
C LEU A 221 4.69 13.10 36.54
N ALA A 222 4.42 11.80 36.71
CA ALA A 222 4.94 11.04 37.84
C ALA A 222 5.61 9.73 37.42
N GLN A 223 6.45 9.23 38.30
CA GLN A 223 6.78 7.82 38.42
C GLN A 223 5.87 7.22 39.50
N VAL A 224 5.29 6.05 39.24
CA VAL A 224 4.46 5.35 40.22
C VAL A 224 5.10 4.02 40.54
N VAL A 225 5.44 3.82 41.81
CA VAL A 225 6.06 2.61 42.34
C VAL A 225 5.00 1.78 43.04
N LEU A 226 4.97 0.48 42.73
CA LEU A 226 4.11 -0.51 43.35
C LEU A 226 5.00 -1.46 44.17
N HIS A 227 4.81 -1.50 45.49
CA HIS A 227 5.52 -2.42 46.37
C HIS A 227 4.53 -3.25 47.20
N ASP A 228 4.35 -4.52 46.81
CA ASP A 228 3.40 -5.46 47.41
C ASP A 228 1.97 -4.88 47.54
N VAL A 229 1.52 -4.16 46.50
CA VAL A 229 0.18 -3.57 46.46
C VAL A 229 -0.84 -4.69 46.29
N ARG A 230 -1.76 -4.81 47.26
CA ARG A 230 -2.80 -5.85 47.26
C ARG A 230 -4.10 -5.31 46.68
N VAL A 231 -4.57 -5.95 45.62
CA VAL A 231 -5.74 -5.52 44.85
C VAL A 231 -6.74 -6.68 44.75
N PRO A 232 -8.00 -6.51 45.17
CA PRO A 232 -9.01 -7.56 45.04
C PRO A 232 -9.31 -7.88 43.57
N GLN A 233 -9.72 -9.12 43.28
CA GLN A 233 -9.95 -9.57 41.89
C GLN A 233 -10.92 -8.67 41.08
N TRP A 234 -11.93 -8.06 41.70
CA TRP A 234 -12.89 -7.19 41.01
C TRP A 234 -12.28 -5.90 40.46
N ARG A 235 -11.09 -5.49 40.94
CA ARG A 235 -10.34 -4.34 40.41
C ARG A 235 -9.50 -4.69 39.17
N GLN A 236 -9.54 -5.93 38.71
CA GLN A 236 -8.93 -6.32 37.44
C GLN A 236 -9.75 -5.75 36.28
N VAL A 237 -9.14 -4.86 35.49
CA VAL A 237 -9.77 -4.24 34.31
C VAL A 237 -9.78 -5.22 33.15
N TRP A 238 -8.62 -5.82 32.86
CA TRP A 238 -8.46 -6.82 31.80
C TRP A 238 -7.58 -7.98 32.25
N ARG A 239 -7.99 -9.19 31.88
CA ARG A 239 -7.22 -10.43 32.08
C ARG A 239 -6.55 -10.90 30.79
N ALA A 240 -7.33 -11.00 29.72
CA ALA A 240 -6.84 -11.17 28.37
C ALA A 240 -6.95 -9.82 27.64
N ASP A 241 -6.21 -9.63 26.56
CA ASP A 241 -6.31 -8.47 25.65
C ASP A 241 -5.93 -7.09 26.23
N ALA A 242 -5.40 -7.01 27.46
CA ALA A 242 -4.98 -5.72 28.03
C ALA A 242 -4.00 -4.98 27.09
N LEU A 243 -3.07 -5.70 26.46
CA LEU A 243 -2.15 -5.09 25.51
C LEU A 243 -2.85 -4.59 24.23
N SER A 244 -3.86 -5.32 23.75
CA SER A 244 -4.71 -4.93 22.62
C SER A 244 -5.44 -3.63 22.93
N GLU A 245 -6.06 -3.52 24.11
CA GLU A 245 -6.75 -2.33 24.59
C GLU A 245 -5.80 -1.14 24.77
N PHE A 246 -4.60 -1.38 25.32
CA PHE A 246 -3.56 -0.36 25.40
C PHE A 246 -3.17 0.17 24.01
N ASN A 247 -3.03 -0.71 23.01
CA ASN A 247 -2.72 -0.30 21.64
C ASN A 247 -3.85 0.52 21.01
N THR A 248 -5.12 0.17 21.28
CA THR A 248 -6.27 0.97 20.85
C THR A 248 -6.28 2.36 21.50
N TYR A 249 -5.99 2.46 22.79
CA TYR A 249 -5.79 3.72 23.49
C TYR A 249 -4.63 4.53 22.88
N ALA A 250 -3.45 3.93 22.71
CA ALA A 250 -2.28 4.59 22.15
C ALA A 250 -2.52 5.12 20.72
N ARG A 251 -3.31 4.39 19.92
CA ARG A 251 -3.76 4.83 18.59
C ARG A 251 -4.63 6.08 18.68
N GLY A 252 -5.60 6.13 19.59
CA GLY A 252 -6.43 7.32 19.87
C GLY A 252 -5.59 8.51 20.32
N ARG A 253 -4.66 8.27 21.25
CA ARG A 253 -3.75 9.31 21.75
C ARG A 253 -2.93 9.98 20.67
N ARG A 254 -2.50 9.26 19.62
CA ARG A 254 -1.75 9.87 18.50
C ARG A 254 -2.56 10.94 17.79
N ILE A 255 -3.84 10.66 17.49
CA ILE A 255 -4.69 11.64 16.80
C ILE A 255 -5.04 12.82 17.71
N MET A 256 -5.32 12.58 19.00
CA MET A 256 -5.58 13.69 19.94
C MET A 256 -4.34 14.56 20.18
N THR A 257 -3.15 13.94 20.25
CA THR A 257 -1.87 14.68 20.29
C THR A 257 -1.71 15.57 19.04
N ALA A 258 -2.07 15.05 17.87
CA ALA A 258 -2.01 15.83 16.65
C ALA A 258 -3.00 17.02 16.68
N CYS A 259 -4.24 16.81 17.13
CA CYS A 259 -5.24 17.87 17.27
C CYS A 259 -4.77 18.98 18.22
N GLY A 260 -4.33 18.60 19.43
CA GLY A 260 -3.81 19.56 20.40
C GLY A 260 -2.60 20.32 19.88
N THR A 261 -1.71 19.65 19.13
CA THR A 261 -0.54 20.32 18.55
C THR A 261 -0.94 21.32 17.47
N VAL A 262 -1.85 20.98 16.55
CA VAL A 262 -2.37 21.93 15.53
C VAL A 262 -2.92 23.19 16.20
N GLY A 263 -3.71 23.03 17.27
CA GLY A 263 -4.23 24.14 18.06
C GLY A 263 -3.11 25.04 18.59
N ALA A 264 -2.12 24.43 19.25
CA ALA A 264 -0.96 25.15 19.78
C ALA A 264 -0.15 25.88 18.68
N LEU A 265 -0.04 25.32 17.47
CA LEU A 265 0.61 25.96 16.32
C LEU A 265 -0.13 27.21 15.86
N GLU A 266 -1.45 27.15 15.79
CA GLU A 266 -2.25 28.32 15.44
C GLU A 266 -2.18 29.39 16.53
N GLY A 267 -2.26 28.98 17.80
CA GLY A 267 -2.11 29.87 18.95
C GLY A 267 -0.76 30.60 18.96
N VAL A 268 0.35 29.86 18.87
CA VAL A 268 1.70 30.47 18.88
C VAL A 268 1.94 31.39 17.68
N LEU A 269 1.40 31.05 16.50
CA LEU A 269 1.48 31.90 15.32
C LEU A 269 0.75 33.22 15.52
N ALA A 270 -0.50 33.18 16.01
CA ALA A 270 -1.29 34.38 16.29
C ALA A 270 -0.57 35.27 17.33
N ASN A 271 -0.09 34.66 18.42
CA ASN A 271 0.59 35.35 19.50
C ASN A 271 1.90 35.98 19.02
N CYS A 272 2.65 35.27 18.17
CA CYS A 272 3.88 35.78 17.58
C CYS A 272 3.62 37.02 16.74
N VAL A 273 2.57 37.02 15.89
CA VAL A 273 2.20 38.17 15.07
C VAL A 273 1.73 39.35 15.94
N GLU A 274 0.90 39.08 16.94
CA GLU A 274 0.42 40.10 17.87
C GLU A 274 1.57 40.78 18.63
N ALA A 275 2.52 40.00 19.16
CA ALA A 275 3.69 40.51 19.86
C ALA A 275 4.61 41.38 18.98
N LEU A 276 4.68 41.08 17.68
CA LEU A 276 5.46 41.87 16.71
C LEU A 276 4.71 43.09 16.17
N SER A 277 3.38 43.15 16.32
CA SER A 277 2.52 44.14 15.66
C SER A 277 2.86 45.60 15.99
N SER A 278 3.24 45.85 17.25
CA SER A 278 3.61 47.16 17.78
C SER A 278 5.10 47.49 17.61
N ARG A 279 5.95 46.49 17.29
CA ARG A 279 7.40 46.67 17.20
C ARG A 279 7.77 47.43 15.94
N ARG A 280 8.65 48.42 16.10
CA ARG A 280 9.21 49.21 14.99
C ARG A 280 10.73 49.16 14.99
N ARG A 281 11.33 49.03 13.81
CA ARG A 281 12.76 49.15 13.56
C ARG A 281 12.96 50.14 12.41
N SER A 282 13.87 51.10 12.60
CA SER A 282 14.13 52.14 11.59
C SER A 282 12.86 52.83 11.08
N GLY A 283 11.88 53.08 11.98
CA GLY A 283 10.59 53.70 11.66
C GLY A 283 9.54 52.79 11.01
N ARG A 284 9.90 51.59 10.52
CA ARG A 284 9.00 50.63 9.88
C ARG A 284 8.50 49.58 10.87
N ARG A 285 7.29 49.02 10.69
CA ARG A 285 6.83 47.88 11.51
C ARG A 285 7.69 46.67 11.21
N VAL A 286 8.00 45.87 12.21
CA VAL A 286 8.77 44.63 12.03
C VAL A 286 8.06 43.66 11.10
N LEU A 287 6.72 43.61 11.15
CA LEU A 287 5.90 42.76 10.29
C LEU A 287 5.97 43.11 8.79
N ASP A 288 6.42 44.31 8.43
CA ASP A 288 6.49 44.72 7.02
C ASP A 288 7.82 44.26 6.36
N TYR A 289 8.74 43.64 7.09
CA TYR A 289 10.03 43.22 6.53
C TYR A 289 9.88 41.90 5.74
N PRO A 290 10.39 41.79 4.50
CA PRO A 290 10.19 40.60 3.67
C PRO A 290 10.67 39.29 4.30
N ASN A 291 11.73 39.33 5.11
CA ASN A 291 12.21 38.14 5.82
C ASN A 291 11.25 37.69 6.95
N VAL A 292 10.56 38.64 7.59
CA VAL A 292 9.53 38.35 8.60
C VAL A 292 8.28 37.79 7.94
N GLU A 293 7.83 38.41 6.84
CA GLU A 293 6.71 37.91 6.02
C GLU A 293 6.98 36.49 5.52
N ARG A 294 8.20 36.21 5.02
CA ARG A 294 8.61 34.87 4.60
C ARG A 294 8.54 33.85 5.75
N SER A 295 9.02 34.20 6.94
CA SER A 295 8.94 33.30 8.10
C SER A 295 7.50 33.03 8.55
N ILE A 296 6.65 34.05 8.56
CA ILE A 296 5.22 33.90 8.87
C ILE A 296 4.52 33.04 7.80
N GLY A 297 4.86 33.24 6.52
CA GLY A 297 4.36 32.40 5.42
C GLY A 297 4.78 30.94 5.55
N GLU A 298 6.03 30.68 5.95
CA GLU A 298 6.53 29.33 6.23
C GLU A 298 5.78 28.67 7.40
N MET A 299 5.55 29.40 8.49
CA MET A 299 4.71 28.93 9.60
C MET A 299 3.29 28.61 9.16
N ARG A 300 2.69 29.43 8.28
CA ARG A 300 1.33 29.20 7.77
C ARG A 300 1.25 27.93 6.93
N VAL A 301 2.20 27.68 6.04
CA VAL A 301 2.24 26.45 5.22
C VAL A 301 2.30 25.21 6.10
N LEU A 302 3.18 25.22 7.12
CA LEU A 302 3.34 24.12 8.06
C LEU A 302 2.07 23.86 8.88
N LEU A 303 1.41 24.92 9.35
CA LEU A 303 0.13 24.82 10.06
C LEU A 303 -0.96 24.21 9.18
N GLU A 304 -1.15 24.71 7.96
CA GLU A 304 -2.21 24.21 7.07
C GLU A 304 -1.98 22.77 6.63
N ALA A 305 -0.74 22.39 6.34
CA ALA A 305 -0.39 21.01 6.01
C ALA A 305 -0.67 20.06 7.20
N SER A 306 -0.32 20.50 8.42
CA SER A 306 -0.60 19.76 9.65
C SER A 306 -2.09 19.64 9.94
N ARG A 307 -2.86 20.73 9.74
CA ARG A 307 -4.31 20.75 9.91
C ARG A 307 -4.99 19.81 8.92
N ALA A 308 -4.62 19.85 7.64
CA ALA A 308 -5.20 18.98 6.62
C ALA A 308 -4.95 17.48 6.93
N ALA A 309 -3.71 17.12 7.30
CA ALA A 309 -3.36 15.75 7.67
C ALA A 309 -4.15 15.28 8.92
N THR A 310 -4.22 16.15 9.93
CA THR A 310 -4.93 15.87 11.19
C THR A 310 -6.43 15.74 10.96
N LEU A 311 -7.06 16.66 10.24
CA LEU A 311 -8.50 16.64 9.94
C LEU A 311 -8.88 15.40 9.12
N ARG A 312 -8.04 15.00 8.16
CA ARG A 312 -8.25 13.75 7.39
C ARG A 312 -8.19 12.52 8.30
N ALA A 313 -7.18 12.45 9.18
CA ALA A 313 -7.03 11.36 10.13
C ALA A 313 -8.22 11.29 11.10
N LEU A 314 -8.62 12.45 11.63
CA LEU A 314 -9.71 12.61 12.58
C LEU A 314 -11.07 12.29 11.95
N ASN A 315 -11.38 12.80 10.76
CA ASN A 315 -12.65 12.51 10.07
C ASN A 315 -12.83 11.01 9.85
N GLY A 316 -11.76 10.30 9.48
CA GLY A 316 -11.93 8.88 9.24
C GLY A 316 -12.10 8.03 10.51
N THR A 317 -12.03 8.59 11.71
CA THR A 317 -12.47 7.90 12.94
C THR A 317 -13.97 7.56 12.91
N ARG A 318 -14.74 8.26 12.06
CA ARG A 318 -16.18 8.02 11.83
C ARG A 318 -16.48 6.85 10.89
N TYR A 319 -15.49 6.31 10.17
CA TYR A 319 -15.71 5.24 9.20
C TYR A 319 -15.30 3.87 9.76
N PRO A 320 -16.10 2.81 9.51
CA PRO A 320 -15.74 1.46 9.86
C PRO A 320 -14.59 0.93 9.00
N GLY A 321 -13.93 -0.15 9.42
CA GLY A 321 -12.89 -0.84 8.65
C GLY A 321 -11.46 -0.33 8.87
N ARG A 322 -11.25 0.51 9.88
CA ARG A 322 -9.89 0.85 10.35
C ARG A 322 -9.29 -0.30 11.16
N ASP A 323 -8.00 -0.51 10.96
CA ASP A 323 -7.20 -1.39 11.82
C ASP A 323 -7.28 -0.87 13.27
N ALA A 324 -7.69 -1.76 14.18
CA ALA A 324 -7.95 -1.45 15.58
C ALA A 324 -6.70 -1.03 16.36
N TYR A 325 -5.51 -1.42 15.87
CA TYR A 325 -4.22 -1.29 16.56
C TYR A 325 -3.30 -0.27 15.91
N PHE A 326 -3.43 -0.07 14.60
CA PHE A 326 -2.64 0.92 13.88
C PHE A 326 -3.49 1.73 12.93
N ASP A 327 -3.34 3.04 13.04
CA ASP A 327 -3.96 3.98 12.12
C ASP A 327 -2.85 4.73 11.38
N GLU A 328 -2.75 4.47 10.07
CA GLU A 328 -1.76 5.07 9.19
C GLU A 328 -1.90 6.59 9.16
N LEU A 329 -3.14 7.09 9.05
CA LEU A 329 -3.39 8.51 8.95
C LEU A 329 -3.12 9.22 10.28
N ALA A 330 -3.50 8.62 11.42
CA ALA A 330 -3.16 9.16 12.73
C ALA A 330 -1.63 9.19 12.96
N THR A 331 -0.92 8.17 12.47
CA THR A 331 0.54 8.06 12.55
C THR A 331 1.22 9.14 11.70
N ILE A 332 0.77 9.34 10.46
CA ILE A 332 1.23 10.42 9.57
C ILE A 332 0.96 11.79 10.21
N ALA A 333 -0.26 12.01 10.71
CA ALA A 333 -0.66 13.28 11.32
C ALA A 333 0.20 13.60 12.54
N LYS A 334 0.34 12.68 13.50
CA LYS A 334 1.17 12.86 14.71
C LYS A 334 2.63 13.12 14.37
N HIS A 335 3.19 12.38 13.41
CA HIS A 335 4.56 12.58 12.97
C HIS A 335 4.74 13.97 12.35
N HIS A 336 3.93 14.30 11.34
CA HIS A 336 4.07 15.51 10.55
C HIS A 336 3.85 16.80 11.36
N VAL A 337 2.84 16.83 12.24
CA VAL A 337 2.57 18.01 13.06
C VAL A 337 3.66 18.26 14.09
N THR A 338 4.28 17.20 14.64
CA THR A 338 5.38 17.33 15.60
C THR A 338 6.63 17.90 14.92
N GLU A 339 6.98 17.43 13.71
CA GLU A 339 8.08 18.02 12.92
C GLU A 339 7.81 19.48 12.55
N SER A 340 6.57 19.78 12.16
CA SER A 340 6.12 21.15 11.88
C SER A 340 6.23 22.04 13.12
N ALA A 341 5.90 21.51 14.29
CA ALA A 341 5.99 22.22 15.56
C ALA A 341 7.43 22.59 15.93
N LEU A 342 8.39 21.68 15.71
CA LEU A 342 9.81 21.97 15.93
C LEU A 342 10.28 23.11 15.02
N ARG A 343 9.89 23.07 13.74
CA ARG A 343 10.26 24.11 12.78
C ARG A 343 9.61 25.45 13.10
N ILE A 344 8.33 25.46 13.44
CA ILE A 344 7.60 26.67 13.85
C ILE A 344 8.20 27.25 15.13
N GLY A 345 8.51 26.42 16.12
CA GLY A 345 9.17 26.86 17.36
C GLY A 345 10.49 27.58 17.06
N GLN A 346 11.32 27.00 16.20
CA GLN A 346 12.57 27.63 15.79
C GLN A 346 12.36 28.99 15.08
N LEU A 347 11.33 29.10 14.23
CA LEU A 347 10.98 30.35 13.56
C LEU A 347 10.49 31.41 14.56
N VAL A 348 9.66 31.02 15.53
CA VAL A 348 9.18 31.92 16.60
C VAL A 348 10.35 32.46 17.42
N LEU A 349 11.26 31.61 17.87
CA LEU A 349 12.45 32.05 18.62
C LEU A 349 13.26 33.09 17.82
N ASN A 350 13.45 32.84 16.52
CA ASN A 350 14.19 33.77 15.65
C ASN A 350 13.45 35.10 15.45
N LEU A 351 12.13 35.06 15.27
CA LEU A 351 11.31 36.25 15.05
C LEU A 351 11.23 37.14 16.30
N GLN A 352 11.22 36.54 17.48
CA GLN A 352 11.11 37.26 18.76
C GLN A 352 12.45 37.85 19.22
N GLY A 353 13.57 37.43 18.62
CA GLY A 353 14.90 37.93 18.93
C GLY A 353 15.35 37.54 20.34
N GLY A 354 15.98 38.46 21.08
CA GLY A 354 16.46 38.18 22.43
C GLY A 354 15.35 37.76 23.41
N GLU A 355 14.13 38.30 23.25
CA GLU A 355 12.97 37.89 24.05
C GLU A 355 12.61 36.42 23.84
N GLY A 356 12.92 35.87 22.65
CA GLY A 356 12.74 34.46 22.34
C GLY A 356 13.48 33.53 23.28
N TYR A 357 14.59 33.97 23.87
CA TYR A 357 15.45 33.16 24.76
C TYR A 357 15.20 33.40 26.25
N ILE A 358 14.40 34.41 26.60
CA ILE A 358 14.19 34.85 27.99
C ILE A 358 12.92 34.21 28.53
N SER A 359 13.03 33.47 29.65
CA SER A 359 11.92 32.73 30.27
C SER A 359 10.79 33.59 30.84
N THR A 360 10.97 34.91 30.92
CA THR A 360 9.87 35.86 31.21
C THR A 360 8.88 35.98 30.05
N PHE A 361 9.23 35.48 28.86
CA PHE A 361 8.35 35.45 27.68
C PHE A 361 7.99 34.01 27.31
N PRO A 362 6.83 33.77 26.67
CA PRO A 362 6.31 32.41 26.45
C PRO A 362 7.04 31.61 25.34
N TRP A 363 7.96 32.24 24.61
CA TRP A 363 8.50 31.71 23.36
C TRP A 363 9.40 30.49 23.55
N GLU A 364 10.32 30.54 24.52
CA GLU A 364 11.19 29.41 24.82
C GLU A 364 10.42 28.24 25.44
N GLY A 365 9.39 28.56 26.24
CA GLY A 365 8.47 27.58 26.79
C GLY A 365 7.76 26.75 25.73
N PHE A 366 7.25 27.39 24.67
CA PHE A 366 6.67 26.68 23.54
C PHE A 366 7.65 25.64 22.94
N MET A 367 8.90 26.03 22.69
CA MET A 367 9.91 25.12 22.16
C MET A 367 10.19 23.95 23.12
N ARG A 368 10.36 24.21 24.42
CA ARG A 368 10.53 23.16 25.44
C ARG A 368 9.35 22.19 25.48
N ASN A 369 8.13 22.69 25.31
CA ASN A 369 6.92 21.89 25.34
C ASN A 369 6.83 20.95 24.12
N VAL A 370 7.14 21.45 22.93
CA VAL A 370 7.13 20.66 21.69
C VAL A 370 8.17 19.54 21.72
N LEU A 371 9.33 19.75 22.34
CA LEU A 371 10.37 18.71 22.47
C LEU A 371 9.87 17.45 23.19
N GLY A 372 8.91 17.58 24.11
CA GLY A 372 8.29 16.43 24.78
C GLY A 372 7.47 15.53 23.84
N LEU A 373 7.01 16.06 22.71
CA LEU A 373 6.17 15.33 21.74
C LEU A 373 6.98 14.36 20.86
N ILE A 374 8.31 14.53 20.79
CA ILE A 374 9.20 13.68 19.97
C ILE A 374 9.09 12.22 20.42
N GLY A 375 9.22 11.95 21.72
CA GLY A 375 9.12 10.61 22.28
C GLY A 375 7.69 10.17 22.64
N GLY A 376 6.80 11.13 22.90
CA GLY A 376 5.42 10.87 23.30
C GLY A 376 4.59 10.17 22.21
N GLN A 377 3.76 9.21 22.62
CA GLN A 377 2.83 8.46 21.75
C GLN A 377 3.50 7.78 20.54
N GLY A 378 4.73 7.32 20.75
CA GLY A 378 5.60 6.72 19.75
C GLY A 378 6.64 7.72 19.26
N ALA A 379 7.91 7.35 19.41
CA ALA A 379 9.04 8.13 18.91
C ALA A 379 8.90 8.35 17.39
N GLN A 380 9.27 9.53 16.90
CA GLN A 380 9.16 9.90 15.49
C GLN A 380 9.76 8.84 14.55
N GLU A 381 10.92 8.31 14.91
CA GLU A 381 11.62 7.26 14.17
C GLU A 381 10.82 5.94 14.13
N LEU A 382 10.19 5.57 15.24
CA LEU A 382 9.36 4.36 15.32
C LEU A 382 8.13 4.50 14.40
N LEU A 383 7.52 5.68 14.33
CA LEU A 383 6.39 5.93 13.44
C LEU A 383 6.80 5.77 11.97
N LEU A 384 7.98 6.27 11.59
CA LEU A 384 8.51 6.10 10.23
C LEU A 384 8.81 4.64 9.92
N LEU A 385 9.36 3.87 10.87
CA LEU A 385 9.59 2.44 10.70
C LEU A 385 8.28 1.67 10.50
N GLN A 386 7.26 1.95 11.32
CA GLN A 386 5.94 1.31 11.20
C GLN A 386 5.26 1.65 9.87
N LEU A 387 5.30 2.92 9.45
CA LEU A 387 4.78 3.35 8.16
C LEU A 387 5.54 2.65 7.02
N GLY A 388 6.87 2.69 7.04
CA GLY A 388 7.70 2.08 6.01
C GLY A 388 7.45 0.58 5.85
N GLN A 389 7.42 -0.17 6.95
CA GLN A 389 7.13 -1.62 6.93
C GLN A 389 5.76 -1.90 6.30
N ARG A 390 4.73 -1.17 6.71
CA ARG A 390 3.37 -1.36 6.18
C ARG A 390 3.26 -0.98 4.71
N THR A 391 3.87 0.11 4.29
CA THR A 391 3.90 0.53 2.88
C THR A 391 4.60 -0.52 2.02
N ILE A 392 5.74 -1.06 2.46
CA ILE A 392 6.46 -2.11 1.71
C ILE A 392 5.60 -3.36 1.57
N VAL A 393 5.06 -3.88 2.68
CA VAL A 393 4.21 -5.09 2.65
C VAL A 393 2.96 -4.88 1.78
N GLY A 394 2.35 -3.69 1.86
CA GLY A 394 1.21 -3.33 1.02
C GLY A 394 1.55 -3.37 -0.47
N LEU A 395 2.62 -2.70 -0.87
CA LEU A 395 3.06 -2.63 -2.27
C LEU A 395 3.54 -3.97 -2.81
N GLU A 396 4.30 -4.75 -2.03
CA GLU A 396 4.72 -6.09 -2.41
C GLU A 396 3.51 -7.02 -2.55
N GLY A 397 2.55 -6.93 -1.63
CA GLY A 397 1.30 -7.69 -1.70
C GLY A 397 0.44 -7.32 -2.90
N GLU A 398 0.39 -6.05 -3.30
CA GLU A 398 -0.24 -5.60 -4.55
C GLU A 398 0.47 -6.22 -5.77
N GLN A 399 1.79 -6.13 -5.84
CA GLN A 399 2.57 -6.66 -6.96
C GLN A 399 2.44 -8.18 -7.10
N MET A 400 2.40 -8.92 -5.98
CA MET A 400 2.17 -10.37 -5.99
C MET A 400 0.76 -10.72 -6.46
N ARG A 401 -0.25 -9.96 -6.03
CA ARG A 401 -1.65 -10.15 -6.47
C ARG A 401 -1.81 -9.89 -7.97
N GLU A 402 -1.21 -8.81 -8.48
CA GLU A 402 -1.19 -8.52 -9.92
C GLU A 402 -0.52 -9.65 -10.72
N SER A 403 0.62 -10.15 -10.26
CA SER A 403 1.33 -11.25 -10.93
C SER A 403 0.51 -12.55 -10.97
N ALA A 404 -0.22 -12.84 -9.89
CA ALA A 404 -1.11 -14.01 -9.83
C ALA A 404 -2.29 -13.88 -10.79
N ALA A 405 -2.83 -12.68 -10.94
CA ALA A 405 -3.92 -12.38 -11.87
C ALA A 405 -3.50 -12.51 -13.33
N GLU A 406 -2.32 -12.01 -13.70
CA GLU A 406 -1.79 -12.18 -15.05
C GLU A 406 -1.61 -13.66 -15.42
N LEU A 407 -1.17 -14.46 -14.45
CA LEU A 407 -1.03 -15.91 -14.62
C LEU A 407 -2.38 -16.60 -14.80
N ALA A 408 -3.42 -16.21 -14.05
CA ALA A 408 -4.76 -16.78 -14.19
C ALA A 408 -5.35 -16.46 -15.58
N VAL A 409 -5.19 -15.23 -16.03
CA VAL A 409 -5.65 -14.75 -17.34
C VAL A 409 -4.93 -15.44 -18.49
N ALA A 410 -3.61 -15.65 -18.38
CA ALA A 410 -2.84 -16.39 -19.39
C ALA A 410 -3.37 -17.83 -19.55
N LYS A 411 -3.65 -18.53 -18.44
CA LYS A 411 -4.17 -19.91 -18.47
C LYS A 411 -5.53 -20.05 -19.17
N LEU A 412 -6.42 -19.08 -19.01
CA LEU A 412 -7.72 -19.04 -19.70
C LEU A 412 -7.51 -18.91 -21.23
N ALA A 413 -6.62 -18.00 -21.65
CA ALA A 413 -6.30 -17.79 -23.06
C ALA A 413 -5.63 -19.01 -23.72
N ASP A 414 -4.70 -19.64 -23.01
CA ASP A 414 -3.97 -20.81 -23.52
C ASP A 414 -4.89 -22.00 -23.75
N SER A 415 -5.87 -22.19 -22.86
CA SER A 415 -6.90 -23.24 -22.98
C SER A 415 -7.76 -23.01 -24.23
N TRP A 416 -8.18 -21.77 -24.48
CA TRP A 416 -8.92 -21.38 -25.69
C TRP A 416 -8.14 -21.71 -26.97
N TRP A 417 -6.87 -21.32 -27.03
CA TRP A 417 -6.01 -21.57 -28.19
C TRP A 417 -5.74 -23.06 -28.45
N ALA A 418 -5.52 -23.82 -27.39
CA ALA A 418 -5.23 -25.24 -27.51
C ALA A 418 -6.43 -26.05 -28.04
N LEU A 419 -7.66 -25.66 -27.68
CA LEU A 419 -8.87 -26.28 -28.23
C LEU A 419 -9.03 -26.01 -29.73
N HIS A 420 -8.79 -24.78 -30.17
CA HIS A 420 -8.77 -24.45 -31.60
C HIS A 420 -7.69 -25.22 -32.37
N ALA A 421 -6.48 -25.32 -31.81
CA ALA A 421 -5.39 -26.09 -32.42
C ALA A 421 -5.71 -27.58 -32.52
N ALA A 422 -6.36 -28.16 -31.49
CA ALA A 422 -6.78 -29.55 -31.49
C ALA A 422 -7.84 -29.83 -32.58
N GLU A 423 -8.86 -28.99 -32.68
CA GLU A 423 -9.90 -29.09 -33.71
C GLU A 423 -9.30 -29.00 -35.13
N SER A 424 -8.38 -28.06 -35.36
CA SER A 424 -7.73 -27.86 -36.66
C SER A 424 -6.77 -29.01 -37.02
N SER A 425 -6.12 -29.64 -36.03
CA SER A 425 -5.21 -30.76 -36.26
C SER A 425 -5.88 -32.03 -36.77
N GLN A 426 -7.18 -32.21 -36.52
CA GLN A 426 -7.93 -33.43 -36.89
C GLN A 426 -8.77 -33.31 -38.17
N ARG A 427 -8.96 -32.10 -38.72
CA ARG A 427 -9.81 -31.84 -39.90
C ARG A 427 -9.17 -32.14 -41.26
N ASP A 428 -8.13 -32.97 -41.33
CA ASP A 428 -7.41 -33.29 -42.58
C ASP A 428 -6.90 -32.06 -43.35
N LEU A 429 -6.55 -30.98 -42.66
CA LEU A 429 -5.53 -30.00 -43.13
C LEU A 429 -4.10 -30.61 -43.09
N ALA A 430 -4.03 -31.94 -43.05
CA ALA A 430 -2.94 -32.77 -42.55
C ALA A 430 -1.72 -32.83 -43.46
N GLU A 431 -1.83 -32.50 -44.75
CA GLU A 431 -0.66 -32.38 -45.62
C GLU A 431 0.17 -31.12 -45.35
N GLN A 432 -0.35 -30.15 -44.56
CA GLN A 432 0.34 -28.93 -44.15
C GLN A 432 0.13 -28.59 -42.68
N SER A 433 0.00 -29.58 -41.79
CA SER A 433 0.02 -29.31 -40.35
C SER A 433 1.36 -28.64 -39.98
N SER A 434 1.33 -27.32 -39.74
CA SER A 434 2.50 -26.56 -39.28
C SER A 434 3.02 -27.20 -37.99
N ASP A 435 4.34 -27.37 -37.86
CA ASP A 435 4.99 -27.90 -36.65
C ASP A 435 4.53 -27.18 -35.38
N ALA A 436 4.13 -25.92 -35.53
CA ALA A 436 3.50 -25.14 -34.50
C ALA A 436 2.24 -25.84 -33.95
N ILE A 437 1.24 -26.17 -34.78
CA ILE A 437 -0.05 -26.74 -34.32
C ILE A 437 0.18 -28.04 -33.55
N ARG A 438 1.07 -28.90 -34.06
CA ARG A 438 1.51 -30.12 -33.35
C ARG A 438 2.17 -29.79 -32.01
N ALA A 439 2.98 -28.75 -31.93
CA ALA A 439 3.63 -28.34 -30.69
C ALA A 439 2.63 -27.86 -29.62
N VAL A 440 1.57 -27.12 -29.98
CA VAL A 440 0.54 -26.72 -29.00
C VAL A 440 -0.33 -27.89 -28.56
N VAL A 441 -0.75 -28.76 -29.48
CA VAL A 441 -1.51 -29.97 -29.13
C VAL A 441 -0.69 -30.87 -28.20
N SER A 442 0.61 -30.99 -28.46
CA SER A 442 1.59 -31.68 -27.61
C SER A 442 1.75 -31.06 -26.23
N ALA A 443 2.02 -29.74 -26.16
CA ALA A 443 2.21 -29.02 -24.91
C ALA A 443 0.93 -29.02 -24.05
N ALA A 444 -0.22 -28.97 -24.71
CA ALA A 444 -1.53 -29.14 -24.09
C ALA A 444 -1.82 -30.59 -23.67
N GLY A 445 -0.95 -31.56 -24.01
CA GLY A 445 -1.08 -32.98 -23.68
C GLY A 445 -2.33 -33.62 -24.29
N LEU A 446 -2.73 -33.15 -25.47
CA LEU A 446 -3.87 -33.66 -26.24
C LEU A 446 -3.44 -34.75 -27.25
N GLU A 447 -2.16 -35.10 -27.26
CA GLU A 447 -1.61 -36.23 -28.02
C GLU A 447 -2.21 -37.55 -27.51
N GLY A 448 -2.93 -38.28 -28.38
CA GLY A 448 -3.57 -39.54 -28.00
C GLY A 448 -5.03 -39.42 -27.54
N ALA A 449 -5.66 -38.24 -27.56
CA ALA A 449 -7.12 -38.11 -27.44
C ALA A 449 -7.91 -38.79 -28.60
N GLY A 450 -7.18 -39.38 -29.57
CA GLY A 450 -7.69 -40.02 -30.78
C GLY A 450 -8.08 -41.49 -30.64
N ALA A 451 -9.06 -41.84 -29.79
CA ALA A 451 -9.69 -43.16 -29.86
C ALA A 451 -11.22 -43.13 -30.09
N GLY A 452 -11.87 -41.95 -30.07
CA GLY A 452 -13.29 -41.82 -30.39
C GLY A 452 -13.55 -40.62 -31.29
N GLN A 453 -14.10 -40.85 -32.49
CA GLN A 453 -14.45 -39.81 -33.47
C GLN A 453 -15.59 -38.86 -33.01
N GLY A 454 -16.18 -39.07 -31.83
CA GLY A 454 -17.39 -38.36 -31.38
C GLY A 454 -17.19 -36.91 -30.89
N TRP A 455 -16.11 -36.65 -30.13
CA TRP A 455 -15.94 -35.37 -29.44
C TRP A 455 -15.54 -34.19 -30.35
N LEU A 456 -15.00 -34.46 -31.54
CA LEU A 456 -14.59 -33.41 -32.49
C LEU A 456 -15.78 -32.59 -33.01
N GLY A 457 -16.92 -33.25 -33.23
CA GLY A 457 -18.17 -32.59 -33.62
C GLY A 457 -18.71 -31.70 -32.50
N GLU A 458 -18.63 -32.18 -31.26
CA GLU A 458 -19.05 -31.42 -30.07
C GLU A 458 -18.14 -30.23 -29.79
N LEU A 459 -16.82 -30.40 -29.94
CA LEU A 459 -15.85 -29.31 -29.84
C LEU A 459 -16.05 -28.25 -30.92
N THR A 460 -16.26 -28.69 -32.16
CA THR A 460 -16.61 -27.80 -33.28
C THR A 460 -17.83 -26.95 -32.94
N ALA A 461 -18.90 -27.59 -32.45
CA ALA A 461 -20.14 -26.93 -32.11
C ALA A 461 -19.98 -25.96 -30.92
N LEU A 462 -19.19 -26.32 -29.91
CA LEU A 462 -18.82 -25.44 -28.80
C LEU A 462 -18.19 -24.14 -29.31
N LEU A 463 -17.15 -24.28 -30.13
CA LEU A 463 -16.43 -23.14 -30.68
C LEU A 463 -17.33 -22.28 -31.60
N ASP A 464 -18.27 -22.89 -32.33
CA ASP A 464 -19.21 -22.14 -33.20
C ASP A 464 -20.12 -21.25 -32.37
N ARG A 465 -20.71 -21.82 -31.31
CA ARG A 465 -21.54 -21.07 -30.37
C ARG A 465 -20.78 -19.92 -29.72
N ALA A 466 -19.53 -20.16 -29.35
CA ALA A 466 -18.68 -19.13 -28.77
C ALA A 466 -18.45 -17.93 -29.72
N HIS A 467 -18.06 -18.18 -30.96
CA HIS A 467 -17.83 -17.12 -31.94
C HIS A 467 -19.11 -16.35 -32.25
N ALA A 468 -20.23 -17.06 -32.49
CA ALA A 468 -21.52 -16.44 -32.76
C ALA A 468 -21.96 -15.52 -31.61
N LEU A 469 -21.72 -15.92 -30.36
CA LEU A 469 -22.01 -15.10 -29.20
C LEU A 469 -21.19 -13.80 -29.15
N VAL A 470 -19.87 -13.87 -29.37
CA VAL A 470 -19.02 -12.67 -29.39
C VAL A 470 -19.46 -11.72 -30.48
N ASP A 471 -19.74 -12.24 -31.68
CA ASP A 471 -20.13 -11.43 -32.83
C ASP A 471 -21.48 -10.75 -32.61
N ALA A 472 -22.45 -11.46 -32.03
CA ALA A 472 -23.76 -10.91 -31.66
C ALA A 472 -23.64 -9.79 -30.61
N VAL A 473 -22.83 -9.98 -29.57
CA VAL A 473 -22.59 -8.96 -28.55
C VAL A 473 -21.92 -7.72 -29.16
N ARG A 474 -20.90 -7.91 -30.02
CA ARG A 474 -20.21 -6.80 -30.70
C ARG A 474 -21.08 -6.04 -31.69
N SER A 475 -22.06 -6.70 -32.30
CA SER A 475 -23.04 -6.05 -33.18
C SER A 475 -24.18 -5.36 -32.42
N GLY A 476 -24.17 -5.40 -31.08
CA GLY A 476 -25.21 -4.82 -30.23
C GLY A 476 -26.44 -5.70 -30.07
N GLN A 477 -26.39 -6.96 -30.52
CA GLN A 477 -27.48 -7.94 -30.46
C GLN A 477 -27.23 -8.93 -29.30
N VAL A 478 -27.37 -8.47 -28.06
CA VAL A 478 -27.22 -9.35 -26.88
C VAL A 478 -28.40 -10.33 -26.82
N PRO A 479 -28.15 -11.66 -26.75
CA PRO A 479 -29.22 -12.66 -26.69
C PRO A 479 -29.96 -12.63 -25.34
N GLU A 480 -31.18 -13.17 -25.30
CA GLU A 480 -32.01 -13.21 -24.07
C GLU A 480 -31.38 -14.06 -22.95
N ALA A 481 -30.65 -15.12 -23.31
CA ALA A 481 -29.95 -16.02 -22.39
C ALA A 481 -28.58 -16.42 -22.96
N MET A 482 -27.64 -16.85 -22.11
CA MET A 482 -26.35 -17.35 -22.59
C MET A 482 -26.52 -18.69 -23.31
N PRO A 483 -25.76 -18.95 -24.37
CA PRO A 483 -25.67 -20.28 -24.95
C PRO A 483 -25.21 -21.28 -23.88
N GLN A 484 -25.82 -22.47 -23.86
CA GLN A 484 -25.41 -23.51 -22.92
C GLN A 484 -23.97 -23.95 -23.18
N GLU A 485 -23.18 -23.95 -22.10
CA GLU A 485 -21.86 -24.56 -22.07
C GLU A 485 -21.99 -26.08 -22.24
N PRO A 486 -21.01 -26.76 -22.86
CA PRO A 486 -20.88 -28.21 -22.91
C PRO A 486 -20.66 -28.91 -21.55
N THR A 487 -21.54 -28.75 -20.58
CA THR A 487 -21.37 -29.41 -19.27
C THR A 487 -21.48 -30.93 -19.44
N GLY A 488 -20.40 -31.66 -19.12
CA GLY A 488 -20.33 -33.12 -19.24
C GLY A 488 -20.13 -33.66 -20.66
N LEU A 489 -19.88 -32.81 -21.67
CA LEU A 489 -19.54 -33.26 -23.02
C LEU A 489 -18.07 -33.74 -23.14
N PHE A 490 -17.18 -33.22 -22.30
CA PHE A 490 -15.77 -33.59 -22.28
C PHE A 490 -15.36 -34.09 -20.90
N GLU A 491 -14.46 -35.08 -20.84
CA GLU A 491 -13.92 -35.63 -19.59
C GLU A 491 -12.42 -35.35 -19.44
N GLY A 492 -11.95 -35.40 -18.20
CA GLY A 492 -10.54 -35.24 -17.84
C GLY A 492 -9.97 -33.89 -18.30
N ARG A 493 -8.75 -33.93 -18.85
CA ARG A 493 -8.01 -32.72 -19.23
C ARG A 493 -8.70 -31.87 -20.31
N LEU A 494 -9.45 -32.50 -21.22
CA LEU A 494 -10.18 -31.78 -22.27
C LEU A 494 -11.38 -31.00 -21.68
N GLY A 495 -12.05 -31.56 -20.68
CA GLY A 495 -13.10 -30.88 -19.92
C GLY A 495 -12.57 -29.65 -19.17
N GLU A 496 -11.47 -29.79 -18.42
CA GLU A 496 -10.86 -28.65 -17.71
C GLU A 496 -10.45 -27.51 -18.66
N MET A 497 -10.00 -27.85 -19.87
CA MET A 497 -9.63 -26.87 -20.87
C MET A 497 -10.85 -26.20 -21.51
N ALA A 498 -11.94 -26.95 -21.75
CA ALA A 498 -13.20 -26.43 -22.24
C ALA A 498 -13.81 -25.41 -21.28
N GLU A 499 -13.84 -25.71 -19.98
CA GLU A 499 -14.34 -24.81 -18.93
C GLU A 499 -13.52 -23.51 -18.87
N ARG A 500 -12.19 -23.60 -18.88
CA ARG A 500 -11.30 -22.43 -18.88
C ARG A 500 -11.43 -21.59 -20.17
N ALA A 501 -11.59 -22.25 -21.31
CA ALA A 501 -11.82 -21.59 -22.59
C ALA A 501 -13.19 -20.89 -22.62
N TRP A 502 -14.22 -21.49 -22.03
CA TRP A 502 -15.53 -20.86 -21.88
C TRP A 502 -15.50 -19.67 -20.92
N GLY A 503 -14.73 -19.75 -19.84
CA GLY A 503 -14.40 -18.62 -18.97
C GLY A 503 -13.70 -17.47 -19.71
N TRP A 504 -12.76 -17.77 -20.62
CA TRP A 504 -12.10 -16.77 -21.47
C TRP A 504 -13.09 -16.01 -22.37
N LEU A 505 -14.04 -16.73 -22.96
CA LEU A 505 -15.13 -16.16 -23.76
C LEU A 505 -16.04 -15.28 -22.89
N ALA A 506 -16.45 -15.77 -21.72
CA ALA A 506 -17.29 -15.04 -20.79
C ALA A 506 -16.63 -13.72 -20.36
N CYS A 507 -15.32 -13.72 -20.08
CA CYS A 507 -14.57 -12.48 -19.84
C CYS A 507 -14.67 -11.49 -21.00
N ALA A 508 -14.58 -11.97 -22.25
CA ALA A 508 -14.65 -11.10 -23.42
C ALA A 508 -16.03 -10.46 -23.57
N VAL A 509 -17.08 -11.26 -23.45
CA VAL A 509 -18.47 -10.81 -23.50
C VAL A 509 -18.77 -9.83 -22.35
N ALA A 510 -18.30 -10.13 -21.15
CA ALA A 510 -18.49 -9.28 -19.98
C ALA A 510 -17.72 -7.95 -20.06
N GLN A 511 -16.59 -7.91 -20.77
CA GLN A 511 -15.88 -6.67 -21.10
C GLN A 511 -16.64 -5.83 -22.15
N GLU A 512 -17.05 -6.44 -23.26
CA GLU A 512 -17.74 -5.72 -24.36
C GLU A 512 -19.10 -5.17 -23.91
N THR A 513 -19.76 -5.81 -22.93
CA THR A 513 -21.02 -5.35 -22.32
C THR A 513 -20.83 -4.42 -21.10
N GLY A 514 -19.59 -4.13 -20.71
CA GLY A 514 -19.28 -3.33 -19.51
C GLY A 514 -19.75 -3.96 -18.19
N LEU A 515 -20.09 -5.25 -18.17
CA LEU A 515 -20.54 -5.97 -16.97
C LEU A 515 -19.42 -6.00 -15.91
N LEU A 516 -18.21 -6.33 -16.31
CA LEU A 516 -17.07 -6.39 -15.39
C LEU A 516 -16.83 -5.04 -14.69
N ALA A 517 -16.90 -3.92 -15.44
CA ALA A 517 -16.76 -2.58 -14.87
C ALA A 517 -17.81 -2.26 -13.79
N ARG A 518 -19.03 -2.75 -13.94
CA ARG A 518 -20.09 -2.59 -12.94
C ARG A 518 -19.83 -3.44 -11.69
N MET A 519 -19.16 -4.59 -11.84
CA MET A 519 -18.81 -5.50 -10.74
C MET A 519 -17.55 -5.09 -9.95
N LEU A 520 -16.94 -3.94 -10.23
CA LEU A 520 -15.91 -3.33 -9.38
C LEU A 520 -16.45 -2.96 -7.99
N ARG A 521 -17.77 -2.89 -7.84
CA ARG A 521 -18.45 -2.75 -6.55
C ARG A 521 -19.40 -3.94 -6.35
N PRO A 522 -19.57 -4.43 -5.11
CA PRO A 522 -20.52 -5.49 -4.81
C PRO A 522 -21.91 -5.14 -5.31
N SER A 523 -22.44 -5.95 -6.22
CA SER A 523 -23.67 -5.65 -6.95
C SER A 523 -24.65 -6.82 -6.92
N THR A 524 -25.94 -6.53 -6.82
CA THR A 524 -27.00 -7.53 -7.00
C THR A 524 -27.13 -7.92 -8.47
N LEU A 525 -27.79 -9.04 -8.77
CA LEU A 525 -28.07 -9.43 -10.16
C LEU A 525 -28.77 -8.32 -10.95
N LYS A 526 -29.72 -7.62 -10.33
CA LYS A 526 -30.47 -6.53 -10.96
C LYS A 526 -29.59 -5.33 -11.31
N GLU A 527 -28.67 -4.96 -10.42
CA GLU A 527 -27.68 -3.91 -10.68
C GLU A 527 -26.68 -4.34 -11.77
N ALA A 528 -26.25 -5.61 -11.74
CA ALA A 528 -25.39 -6.22 -12.74
C ALA A 528 -26.07 -6.34 -14.13
N ALA A 529 -27.39 -6.45 -14.18
CA ALA A 529 -28.14 -6.59 -15.44
C ALA A 529 -28.49 -5.24 -16.08
N GLU A 530 -28.12 -4.10 -15.49
CA GLU A 530 -28.50 -2.78 -16.03
C GLU A 530 -28.17 -2.64 -17.53
N GLY A 531 -29.20 -2.55 -18.38
CA GLY A 531 -29.07 -2.45 -19.83
C GLY A 531 -28.85 -3.79 -20.57
N LEU A 532 -28.90 -4.93 -19.87
CA LEU A 532 -28.76 -6.29 -20.41
C LEU A 532 -29.98 -7.16 -20.01
N PRO A 533 -30.28 -8.24 -20.75
CA PRO A 533 -31.26 -9.22 -20.32
C PRO A 533 -30.84 -9.88 -18.99
N GLU A 534 -31.78 -10.05 -18.07
CA GLU A 534 -31.49 -10.54 -16.71
C GLU A 534 -31.02 -12.00 -16.72
N ASP A 535 -31.66 -12.85 -17.54
CA ASP A 535 -31.30 -14.27 -17.66
C ASP A 535 -29.91 -14.44 -18.28
N PHE A 536 -29.62 -13.72 -19.37
CA PHE A 536 -28.27 -13.62 -19.93
C PHE A 536 -27.21 -13.22 -18.90
N THR A 537 -27.50 -12.18 -18.11
CA THR A 537 -26.57 -11.69 -17.08
C THR A 537 -26.36 -12.73 -15.98
N ARG A 538 -27.43 -13.41 -15.56
CA ARG A 538 -27.37 -14.47 -14.55
C ARG A 538 -26.48 -15.61 -15.01
N ASP A 539 -26.68 -16.10 -16.22
CA ASP A 539 -25.92 -17.21 -16.78
C ASP A 539 -24.45 -16.83 -16.98
N LEU A 540 -24.19 -15.60 -17.45
CA LEU A 540 -22.83 -15.09 -17.64
C LEU A 540 -22.08 -15.00 -16.29
N LEU A 541 -22.76 -14.55 -15.22
CA LEU A 541 -22.19 -14.52 -13.87
C LEU A 541 -21.89 -15.93 -13.32
N VAL A 542 -22.71 -16.94 -13.64
CA VAL A 542 -22.43 -18.34 -13.27
C VAL A 542 -21.12 -18.81 -13.90
N VAL A 543 -20.92 -18.57 -15.19
CA VAL A 543 -19.67 -18.96 -15.89
C VAL A 543 -18.46 -18.21 -15.33
N LEU A 544 -18.58 -16.89 -15.10
CA LEU A 544 -17.50 -16.09 -14.51
C LEU A 544 -17.16 -16.53 -13.08
N THR A 545 -18.15 -17.00 -12.32
CA THR A 545 -17.94 -17.54 -10.96
C THR A 545 -17.22 -18.89 -11.02
N GLY A 546 -17.64 -19.79 -11.92
CA GLY A 546 -16.96 -21.07 -12.15
C GLY A 546 -15.51 -20.91 -12.61
N ALA A 547 -15.24 -19.86 -13.39
CA ALA A 547 -13.89 -19.51 -13.85
C ALA A 547 -13.04 -18.77 -12.79
N GLY A 548 -13.60 -18.45 -11.61
CA GLY A 548 -12.90 -17.71 -10.56
C GLY A 548 -12.59 -16.25 -10.91
N VAL A 549 -13.42 -15.65 -11.77
CA VAL A 549 -13.29 -14.24 -12.21
C VAL A 549 -14.17 -13.30 -11.39
N VAL A 550 -15.31 -13.82 -10.94
CA VAL A 550 -16.30 -13.12 -10.12
C VAL A 550 -16.59 -13.97 -8.88
N ASP A 551 -16.58 -13.35 -7.72
CA ASP A 551 -16.97 -13.99 -6.47
C ASP A 551 -18.43 -13.64 -6.13
N ARG A 552 -19.14 -14.61 -5.54
CA ARG A 552 -20.47 -14.41 -4.96
C ARG A 552 -20.37 -14.38 -3.44
N GLY A 553 -20.63 -13.22 -2.86
CA GLY A 553 -20.62 -12.99 -1.41
C GLY A 553 -21.72 -13.78 -0.68
N SER A 554 -21.56 -13.92 0.64
CA SER A 554 -22.57 -14.55 1.51
C SER A 554 -23.89 -13.77 1.58
N ASP A 555 -23.86 -12.48 1.24
CA ASP A 555 -25.02 -11.61 1.07
C ASP A 555 -25.71 -11.79 -0.30
N GLY A 556 -25.17 -12.66 -1.16
CA GLY A 556 -25.69 -12.96 -2.49
C GLY A 556 -25.29 -11.96 -3.57
N ARG A 557 -24.45 -10.95 -3.27
CA ARG A 557 -23.93 -9.98 -4.26
C ARG A 557 -22.71 -10.53 -4.99
N TYR A 558 -22.49 -10.02 -6.20
CA TYR A 558 -21.37 -10.37 -7.07
C TYR A 558 -20.32 -9.26 -7.07
N THR A 559 -19.04 -9.63 -7.07
CA THR A 559 -17.92 -8.69 -7.20
C THR A 559 -16.83 -9.31 -8.06
N THR A 560 -16.13 -8.52 -8.87
CA THR A 560 -14.91 -9.00 -9.53
C THR A 560 -13.87 -9.37 -8.48
N ASP A 561 -13.13 -10.45 -8.70
CA ASP A 561 -12.00 -10.82 -7.85
C ASP A 561 -10.99 -9.66 -7.82
N GLN A 562 -10.70 -9.16 -6.61
CA GLN A 562 -9.78 -8.02 -6.40
C GLN A 562 -8.37 -8.29 -6.94
N ARG A 563 -7.96 -9.55 -7.08
CA ARG A 563 -6.69 -9.91 -7.73
C ARG A 563 -6.72 -9.56 -9.21
N LEU A 564 -7.86 -9.78 -9.88
CA LEU A 564 -8.02 -9.65 -11.32
C LEU A 564 -8.40 -8.23 -11.79
N GLU A 565 -8.92 -7.38 -10.90
CA GLU A 565 -9.36 -6.01 -11.20
C GLU A 565 -8.32 -5.14 -11.96
N PRO A 566 -7.04 -5.05 -11.54
CA PRO A 566 -6.04 -4.20 -12.22
C PRO A 566 -5.72 -4.67 -13.64
N VAL A 567 -5.86 -5.97 -13.90
CA VAL A 567 -5.56 -6.58 -15.20
C VAL A 567 -6.78 -6.51 -16.12
N LEU A 568 -7.98 -6.73 -15.58
CA LEU A 568 -9.19 -6.92 -16.39
C LEU A 568 -9.98 -5.63 -16.67
N ILE A 569 -9.93 -4.60 -15.82
CA ILE A 569 -10.95 -3.54 -15.87
C ILE A 569 -10.41 -2.13 -15.56
N GLY A 570 -9.47 -1.96 -14.62
CA GLY A 570 -9.15 -0.63 -14.08
C GLY A 570 -7.69 -0.19 -14.11
N GLY A 571 -6.74 -1.05 -14.48
CA GLY A 571 -5.31 -0.75 -14.38
C GLY A 571 -4.65 -0.33 -15.70
N PRO A 572 -3.37 0.11 -15.65
CA PRO A 572 -2.59 0.45 -16.86
C PRO A 572 -2.53 -0.68 -17.89
N ARG A 573 -2.74 -1.93 -17.46
CA ARG A 573 -2.67 -3.15 -18.27
C ARG A 573 -4.02 -3.59 -18.86
N THR A 574 -5.14 -3.00 -18.46
CA THR A 574 -6.48 -3.35 -18.96
C THR A 574 -6.62 -3.18 -20.47
N ALA A 575 -6.12 -2.07 -21.01
CA ALA A 575 -6.17 -1.83 -22.46
C ALA A 575 -5.35 -2.88 -23.24
N ALA A 576 -4.19 -3.28 -22.69
CA ALA A 576 -3.35 -4.31 -23.27
C ALA A 576 -4.03 -5.69 -23.22
N PHE A 577 -4.69 -5.99 -22.11
CA PHE A 577 -5.47 -7.22 -21.93
C PHE A 577 -6.63 -7.32 -22.94
N ALA A 578 -7.50 -6.30 -23.00
CA ALA A 578 -8.61 -6.26 -23.96
C ALA A 578 -8.14 -6.35 -25.42
N ALA A 579 -7.02 -5.71 -25.76
CA ALA A 579 -6.40 -5.83 -27.08
C ALA A 579 -5.85 -7.24 -27.35
N ARG A 580 -5.31 -7.93 -26.33
CA ARG A 580 -4.85 -9.32 -26.44
C ARG A 580 -6.04 -10.27 -26.64
N GLN A 581 -7.11 -10.09 -25.89
CA GLN A 581 -8.32 -10.92 -25.97
C GLN A 581 -9.00 -10.80 -27.34
N ARG A 582 -9.17 -9.58 -27.85
CA ARG A 582 -9.71 -9.35 -29.20
C ARG A 582 -8.87 -9.99 -30.30
N ARG A 583 -7.54 -9.87 -30.22
CA ARG A 583 -6.62 -10.51 -31.16
C ARG A 583 -6.65 -12.04 -31.09
N ALA A 584 -6.77 -12.61 -29.88
CA ALA A 584 -6.87 -14.05 -29.69
C ALA A 584 -8.14 -14.62 -30.34
N LEU A 585 -9.30 -14.02 -30.07
CA LEU A 585 -10.58 -14.43 -30.64
C LEU A 585 -10.60 -14.30 -32.17
N ALA A 586 -10.11 -13.17 -32.72
CA ALA A 586 -10.06 -12.96 -34.16
C ALA A 586 -9.18 -13.99 -34.88
N ARG A 587 -7.98 -14.27 -34.34
CA ARG A 587 -7.06 -15.23 -34.97
C ARG A 587 -7.54 -16.68 -34.84
N ALA A 588 -8.18 -17.04 -33.74
CA ALA A 588 -8.82 -18.34 -33.58
C ALA A 588 -9.94 -18.57 -34.61
N SER A 589 -10.69 -17.52 -34.93
CA SER A 589 -11.66 -17.54 -36.04
C SER A 589 -11.01 -17.75 -37.40
N HIS A 590 -9.89 -17.08 -37.70
CA HIS A 590 -9.17 -17.27 -38.97
C HIS A 590 -8.60 -18.69 -39.14
N LEU A 591 -8.08 -19.29 -38.06
CA LEU A 591 -7.64 -20.69 -38.05
C LEU A 591 -8.78 -21.63 -38.47
N ARG A 592 -9.96 -21.41 -37.90
CA ARG A 592 -11.14 -22.24 -38.13
C ARG A 592 -11.66 -22.17 -39.56
N THR A 593 -11.67 -20.98 -40.17
CA THR A 593 -12.22 -20.77 -41.53
C THR A 593 -11.25 -21.15 -42.64
N GLY A 594 -10.04 -21.64 -42.30
CA GLY A 594 -9.01 -22.03 -43.26
C GLY A 594 -8.56 -20.88 -44.18
N THR A 595 -8.90 -19.64 -43.82
CA THR A 595 -8.60 -18.45 -44.62
C THR A 595 -7.34 -17.83 -44.04
N PRO A 596 -6.17 -17.96 -44.70
CA PRO A 596 -5.00 -17.22 -44.26
C PRO A 596 -5.34 -15.73 -44.34
N GLY A 597 -5.14 -14.99 -43.24
CA GLY A 597 -5.19 -13.53 -43.28
C GLY A 597 -4.34 -13.06 -44.47
N GLY A 598 -4.93 -12.27 -45.36
CA GLY A 598 -4.30 -11.90 -46.62
C GLY A 598 -2.96 -11.18 -46.39
N GLY A 599 -1.86 -11.88 -46.70
CA GLY A 599 -0.49 -11.35 -46.75
C GLY A 599 0.41 -11.91 -45.66
N ARG A 600 1.40 -12.76 -46.01
CA ARG A 600 2.54 -13.26 -45.19
C ARG A 600 2.27 -13.56 -43.69
N GLU A 601 1.03 -13.75 -43.28
CA GLU A 601 0.64 -14.08 -41.92
C GLU A 601 0.53 -15.59 -41.78
N LEU A 602 1.69 -16.24 -41.75
CA LEU A 602 1.81 -17.64 -41.34
C LEU A 602 1.32 -17.80 -39.89
N LEU A 603 0.55 -18.87 -39.68
CA LEU A 603 0.06 -19.39 -38.41
C LEU A 603 1.21 -19.56 -37.41
N THR A 604 1.50 -18.47 -36.70
CA THR A 604 2.48 -18.34 -35.60
C THR A 604 1.76 -18.49 -34.26
N GLY A 605 0.74 -19.33 -34.23
CA GLY A 605 -0.21 -19.46 -33.12
C GLY A 605 0.16 -20.55 -32.11
N SER A 606 1.25 -21.27 -32.32
CA SER A 606 1.53 -22.44 -31.50
C SER A 606 3.02 -22.68 -31.32
N GLY A 607 3.61 -21.76 -30.57
CA GLY A 607 4.98 -21.79 -30.08
C GLY A 607 5.29 -20.53 -29.28
N ALA A 608 4.24 -19.87 -28.75
CA ALA A 608 4.28 -18.47 -28.35
C ALA A 608 5.06 -18.19 -27.06
N GLU A 609 5.60 -19.18 -26.35
CA GLU A 609 6.50 -18.88 -25.23
C GLU A 609 7.90 -18.52 -25.71
N ALA A 610 8.40 -19.02 -26.85
CA ALA A 610 9.72 -18.63 -27.34
C ALA A 610 9.76 -17.20 -27.94
N PRO A 611 8.76 -16.76 -28.73
CA PRO A 611 8.61 -15.36 -29.12
C PRO A 611 8.30 -14.47 -27.93
N ILE A 612 7.45 -14.85 -26.97
CA ILE A 612 7.17 -14.01 -25.79
C ILE A 612 8.40 -13.92 -24.89
N LEU A 613 9.15 -15.02 -24.65
CA LEU A 613 10.44 -14.96 -23.96
C LEU A 613 11.41 -14.08 -24.74
N ALA A 614 11.56 -14.25 -26.04
CA ALA A 614 12.51 -13.46 -26.82
C ALA A 614 12.09 -11.99 -26.91
N ASP A 615 10.81 -11.67 -27.02
CA ASP A 615 10.30 -10.29 -27.05
C ASP A 615 10.44 -9.65 -25.66
N VAL A 616 10.19 -10.38 -24.57
CA VAL A 616 10.42 -9.91 -23.20
C VAL A 616 11.92 -9.78 -22.92
N LEU A 617 12.75 -10.75 -23.31
CA LEU A 617 14.20 -10.74 -23.09
C LEU A 617 14.88 -9.66 -23.90
N VAL A 618 14.53 -9.51 -25.18
CA VAL A 618 15.09 -8.49 -26.05
C VAL A 618 14.60 -7.11 -25.61
N ASN A 619 13.30 -6.88 -25.40
CA ASN A 619 12.83 -5.54 -25.00
C ASN A 619 13.29 -5.14 -23.58
N THR A 620 13.32 -6.07 -22.62
CA THR A 620 13.79 -5.81 -21.24
C THR A 620 15.31 -5.59 -21.17
N LEU A 621 16.09 -6.18 -22.09
CA LEU A 621 17.54 -6.00 -22.12
C LEU A 621 17.99 -4.83 -22.97
N LEU A 622 17.38 -4.59 -24.14
CA LEU A 622 17.66 -3.40 -24.93
C LEU A 622 17.39 -2.12 -24.12
N SER A 623 16.42 -2.13 -23.21
CA SER A 623 16.19 -1.01 -22.27
C SER A 623 17.27 -0.86 -21.18
N ARG A 624 18.16 -1.84 -20.97
CA ARG A 624 19.21 -1.86 -19.93
C ARG A 624 20.62 -1.62 -20.48
N LEU A 625 20.78 -1.45 -21.80
CA LEU A 625 22.07 -1.18 -22.45
C LEU A 625 22.30 0.33 -22.56
N ASP A 626 23.25 0.85 -21.80
CA ASP A 626 23.52 2.28 -21.69
C ASP A 626 23.89 2.90 -23.04
N GLY A 627 23.17 3.98 -23.40
CA GLY A 627 23.38 4.74 -24.63
C GLY A 627 22.88 4.05 -25.91
N LEU A 628 22.28 2.85 -25.82
CA LEU A 628 21.78 2.12 -26.99
C LEU A 628 20.64 2.87 -27.70
N SER A 629 19.71 3.49 -26.96
CA SER A 629 18.60 4.25 -27.56
C SER A 629 19.08 5.41 -28.42
N GLN A 630 20.11 6.13 -27.98
CA GLN A 630 20.74 7.22 -28.71
C GLN A 630 21.49 6.72 -29.95
N LEU A 631 22.12 5.55 -29.85
CA LEU A 631 22.88 4.93 -30.92
C LEU A 631 21.97 4.31 -32.00
N LEU A 632 20.82 3.73 -31.61
CA LEU A 632 19.77 3.24 -32.51
C LEU A 632 18.95 4.37 -33.15
N ALA A 633 18.88 5.54 -32.52
CA ALA A 633 18.23 6.73 -33.08
C ALA A 633 19.09 7.45 -34.13
N ALA A 634 20.36 7.07 -34.30
CA ALA A 634 21.23 7.69 -35.29
C ALA A 634 20.79 7.35 -36.73
N PRO A 635 20.77 8.33 -37.66
CA PRO A 635 20.43 8.08 -39.05
C PRO A 635 21.33 7.00 -39.67
N GLY A 636 20.73 5.92 -40.18
CA GLY A 636 21.47 4.80 -40.77
C GLY A 636 21.91 3.72 -39.78
N ALA A 637 21.51 3.79 -38.50
CA ALA A 637 21.72 2.71 -37.55
C ALA A 637 20.99 1.43 -38.03
N ARG A 638 21.72 0.32 -38.08
CA ARG A 638 21.21 -0.99 -38.51
C ARG A 638 21.42 -2.02 -37.41
N VAL A 639 20.56 -3.02 -37.33
CA VAL A 639 20.73 -4.16 -36.43
C VAL A 639 20.88 -5.39 -37.31
N GLY A 640 21.81 -6.29 -36.97
CA GLY A 640 22.05 -7.52 -37.73
C GLY A 640 21.94 -8.75 -36.85
N CYS A 641 21.60 -9.89 -37.46
CA CYS A 641 21.53 -11.19 -36.81
C CYS A 641 22.24 -12.24 -37.66
N VAL A 642 23.24 -12.95 -37.11
CA VAL A 642 23.98 -13.98 -37.86
C VAL A 642 23.27 -15.33 -37.73
N ALA A 643 22.81 -15.92 -38.83
CA ALA A 643 22.32 -17.30 -38.90
C ALA A 643 22.78 -17.95 -40.22
N ASP A 644 23.33 -19.16 -40.15
CA ASP A 644 23.71 -19.96 -41.33
C ASP A 644 22.80 -21.21 -41.47
N ASP A 645 22.69 -21.67 -42.70
CA ASP A 645 21.73 -22.57 -43.38
C ASP A 645 21.18 -23.87 -42.71
N GLY A 646 20.71 -23.82 -41.45
CA GLY A 646 19.95 -24.93 -40.84
C GLY A 646 18.92 -24.59 -39.74
N GLY A 647 18.88 -23.34 -39.26
CA GLY A 647 18.08 -22.92 -38.09
C GLY A 647 16.84 -22.09 -38.42
N ARG A 648 15.76 -22.73 -38.88
CA ARG A 648 14.51 -22.07 -39.33
C ARG A 648 13.65 -21.41 -38.23
N SER A 649 14.03 -21.46 -36.95
CA SER A 649 13.26 -20.89 -35.83
C SER A 649 13.74 -19.51 -35.33
N ALA A 650 15.01 -19.15 -35.52
CA ALA A 650 15.54 -17.84 -35.09
C ALA A 650 15.32 -16.74 -36.14
N ALA A 651 15.45 -17.08 -37.44
CA ALA A 651 15.22 -16.14 -38.54
C ALA A 651 13.74 -15.73 -38.69
N ALA A 652 12.78 -16.62 -38.37
CA ALA A 652 11.35 -16.28 -38.34
C ALA A 652 10.96 -15.40 -37.14
N LEU A 653 11.82 -15.37 -36.11
CA LEU A 653 11.63 -14.61 -34.87
C LEU A 653 12.17 -13.17 -35.00
N ALA A 654 13.22 -12.98 -35.81
CA ALA A 654 13.74 -11.66 -36.18
C ALA A 654 12.77 -10.87 -37.10
N GLN A 655 11.98 -11.56 -37.94
CA GLN A 655 11.04 -10.94 -38.88
C GLN A 655 9.86 -10.17 -38.24
N ARG A 656 9.75 -10.12 -36.91
CA ARG A 656 8.71 -9.38 -36.19
C ARG A 656 9.22 -8.33 -35.21
N MET A 657 10.52 -8.11 -35.11
CA MET A 657 11.06 -6.85 -34.62
C MET A 657 11.30 -5.93 -35.82
N PRO A 658 11.15 -4.60 -35.70
CA PRO A 658 11.41 -3.69 -36.82
C PRO A 658 12.92 -3.55 -37.04
N PHE A 659 13.61 -4.60 -37.49
CA PHE A 659 15.03 -4.59 -37.84
C PHE A 659 15.31 -5.59 -38.98
N THR A 660 16.10 -5.17 -39.96
CA THR A 660 16.42 -5.90 -41.20
C THR A 660 17.25 -7.17 -40.95
N ASP A 661 16.89 -8.29 -41.58
CA ASP A 661 17.69 -9.53 -41.55
C ASP A 661 19.08 -9.32 -42.20
N VAL A 662 20.15 -9.86 -41.58
CA VAL A 662 21.51 -9.89 -42.16
C VAL A 662 22.06 -11.30 -42.08
N CYS A 663 21.64 -12.17 -43.00
CA CYS A 663 22.31 -13.45 -43.18
C CYS A 663 23.40 -13.27 -44.26
N ASP A 664 24.61 -13.63 -43.87
CA ASP A 664 25.91 -13.36 -44.50
C ASP A 664 26.50 -11.96 -44.26
N LEU A 665 27.43 -11.87 -43.30
CA LEU A 665 28.22 -10.68 -43.02
C LEU A 665 29.38 -10.49 -44.03
N ALA A 666 29.70 -11.52 -44.82
CA ALA A 666 30.77 -11.50 -45.81
C ALA A 666 30.29 -10.80 -47.10
N GLY A 667 30.13 -9.48 -47.03
CA GLY A 667 29.65 -8.68 -48.17
C GLY A 667 29.11 -7.31 -47.78
N ILE A 668 29.11 -6.98 -46.49
CA ILE A 668 28.70 -5.66 -46.01
C ILE A 668 29.80 -4.66 -46.32
N GLU A 669 29.51 -3.73 -47.24
CA GLU A 669 30.38 -2.62 -47.59
C GLU A 669 30.73 -1.78 -46.32
N PRO A 670 31.94 -1.20 -46.20
CA PRO A 670 32.39 -0.50 -44.98
C PRO A 670 31.51 0.66 -44.49
N VAL A 671 30.61 1.14 -45.35
CA VAL A 671 29.64 2.22 -45.11
C VAL A 671 28.36 1.75 -44.40
N ASP A 672 28.06 0.44 -44.41
CA ASP A 672 26.83 -0.14 -43.83
C ASP A 672 27.08 -0.74 -42.44
N ARG A 673 27.45 0.11 -41.47
CA ARG A 673 27.80 -0.35 -40.10
C ARG A 673 26.58 -0.62 -39.21
N LEU A 674 26.66 -1.68 -38.40
CA LEU A 674 25.64 -2.13 -37.46
C LEU A 674 25.78 -1.47 -36.07
N ALA A 675 24.66 -1.15 -35.43
CA ALA A 675 24.54 -0.68 -34.05
C ALA A 675 24.46 -1.82 -33.03
N LEU A 676 23.82 -2.93 -33.42
CA LEU A 676 23.60 -4.11 -32.57
C LEU A 676 23.76 -5.38 -33.41
N LEU A 677 24.42 -6.38 -32.84
CA LEU A 677 24.59 -7.71 -33.42
C LEU A 677 24.01 -8.77 -32.49
N TRP A 678 23.11 -9.59 -33.00
CA TRP A 678 22.60 -10.78 -32.31
C TRP A 678 23.18 -12.05 -32.93
N ALA A 679 23.67 -12.99 -32.13
CA ALA A 679 24.11 -14.29 -32.63
C ALA A 679 23.74 -15.42 -31.67
N PRO A 680 22.94 -16.42 -32.13
CA PRO A 680 22.57 -17.57 -31.31
C PRO A 680 23.78 -18.47 -31.06
N THR A 681 23.93 -18.99 -29.84
CA THR A 681 25.06 -19.91 -29.50
C THR A 681 24.67 -21.38 -29.50
N ALA A 682 23.38 -21.70 -29.54
CA ALA A 682 22.89 -23.08 -29.54
C ALA A 682 23.13 -23.75 -30.91
N GLY A 683 23.69 -24.96 -30.90
CA GLY A 683 23.90 -25.77 -32.10
C GLY A 683 25.09 -25.36 -32.99
N GLN A 684 25.83 -24.31 -32.64
CA GLN A 684 26.95 -23.79 -33.42
C GLN A 684 28.29 -24.34 -32.93
N ALA A 685 29.17 -24.75 -33.84
CA ALA A 685 30.53 -25.12 -33.47
C ALA A 685 31.32 -23.87 -33.05
N LEU A 686 32.20 -24.01 -32.04
CA LEU A 686 32.95 -22.89 -31.47
C LEU A 686 33.80 -22.13 -32.51
N VAL A 687 34.34 -22.84 -33.50
CA VAL A 687 35.13 -22.24 -34.60
C VAL A 687 34.27 -21.32 -35.46
N ASP A 688 33.03 -21.71 -35.74
CA ASP A 688 32.10 -20.95 -36.55
C ASP A 688 31.55 -19.75 -35.77
N LEU A 689 31.26 -19.95 -34.47
CA LEU A 689 30.88 -18.86 -33.57
C LEU A 689 32.00 -17.81 -33.43
N ARG A 690 33.27 -18.23 -33.28
CA ARG A 690 34.42 -17.33 -33.25
C ARG A 690 34.55 -16.54 -34.55
N ARG A 691 34.38 -17.21 -35.70
CA ARG A 691 34.42 -16.57 -37.03
C ARG A 691 33.31 -15.53 -37.17
N ALA A 692 32.08 -15.88 -36.79
CA ALA A 692 30.92 -15.00 -36.82
C ALA A 692 31.08 -13.76 -35.93
N ILE A 693 31.53 -13.94 -34.69
CA ILE A 693 31.78 -12.82 -33.75
C ILE A 693 32.89 -11.91 -34.29
N THR A 694 33.94 -12.48 -34.87
CA THR A 694 35.06 -11.70 -35.44
C THR A 694 34.62 -10.88 -36.65
N ALA A 695 33.86 -11.48 -37.58
CA ALA A 695 33.31 -10.78 -38.73
C ALA A 695 32.29 -9.70 -38.29
N GLY A 696 31.39 -10.05 -37.38
CA GLY A 696 30.38 -9.13 -36.86
C GLY A 696 30.96 -7.95 -36.09
N LYS A 697 32.07 -8.16 -35.37
CA LYS A 697 32.82 -7.05 -34.76
C LYS A 697 33.20 -6.00 -35.78
N GLN A 698 33.71 -6.40 -36.95
CA GLN A 698 34.16 -5.47 -37.99
C GLN A 698 32.98 -4.65 -38.55
N ALA A 699 31.80 -5.27 -38.67
CA ALA A 699 30.57 -4.62 -39.13
C ALA A 699 29.94 -3.66 -38.09
N LEU A 700 30.23 -3.79 -36.79
CA LEU A 700 29.65 -2.91 -35.75
C LEU A 700 30.23 -1.49 -35.76
N VAL A 701 29.47 -0.46 -35.38
CA VAL A 701 30.04 0.87 -35.07
C VAL A 701 30.81 0.84 -33.74
N PRO A 702 31.82 1.72 -33.54
CA PRO A 702 32.41 1.91 -32.21
C PRO A 702 31.32 2.21 -31.17
N GLY A 703 31.36 1.52 -30.03
CA GLY A 703 30.32 1.60 -29.00
C GLY A 703 29.07 0.76 -29.26
N GLY A 704 28.97 0.04 -30.39
CA GLY A 704 27.88 -0.90 -30.71
C GLY A 704 27.92 -2.16 -29.84
N TRP A 705 26.79 -2.88 -29.79
CA TRP A 705 26.59 -3.99 -28.84
C TRP A 705 26.52 -5.35 -29.55
N VAL A 706 27.03 -6.39 -28.89
CA VAL A 706 26.78 -7.79 -29.26
C VAL A 706 26.07 -8.51 -28.12
N VAL A 707 25.04 -9.30 -28.45
CA VAL A 707 24.26 -10.07 -27.48
C VAL A 707 24.21 -11.53 -27.90
N LEU A 708 24.58 -12.42 -26.98
CA LEU A 708 24.71 -13.85 -27.21
C LEU A 708 23.89 -14.64 -26.17
N PRO A 709 22.80 -15.33 -26.58
CA PRO A 709 22.08 -16.25 -25.71
C PRO A 709 22.76 -17.61 -25.62
N THR A 710 22.92 -18.15 -24.41
CA THR A 710 23.55 -19.43 -24.11
C THR A 710 22.63 -20.33 -23.27
N PRO A 711 22.38 -21.58 -23.68
CA PRO A 711 21.62 -22.53 -22.88
C PRO A 711 22.41 -23.01 -21.65
N LEU A 712 21.70 -23.29 -20.56
CA LEU A 712 22.21 -23.80 -19.28
C LEU A 712 21.41 -25.04 -18.85
N PRO A 713 21.99 -25.95 -18.05
CA PRO A 713 21.23 -27.04 -17.43
C PRO A 713 20.21 -26.48 -16.41
N PRO A 714 18.90 -26.79 -16.54
CA PRO A 714 17.89 -26.33 -15.58
C PRO A 714 18.01 -27.06 -14.23
N LYS A 715 17.74 -26.36 -13.11
CA LYS A 715 17.86 -26.93 -11.74
C LYS A 715 16.69 -27.82 -11.31
N ARG A 716 15.54 -27.76 -11.98
CA ARG A 716 14.34 -28.59 -11.71
C ARG A 716 13.74 -29.03 -13.03
N ARG A 717 13.14 -30.22 -13.06
CA ARG A 717 12.31 -30.66 -14.19
C ARG A 717 11.08 -29.76 -14.24
N LEU A 718 10.93 -29.02 -15.33
CA LEU A 718 9.75 -28.23 -15.61
C LEU A 718 8.57 -29.19 -15.86
N GLY A 719 7.38 -28.90 -15.31
CA GLY A 719 6.21 -29.79 -15.38
C GLY A 719 5.67 -29.96 -16.81
N ALA A 720 4.67 -30.82 -17.02
CA ALA A 720 4.25 -31.32 -18.34
C ALA A 720 3.94 -30.27 -19.44
N ALA A 721 3.50 -29.05 -19.09
CA ALA A 721 3.31 -27.96 -20.07
C ALA A 721 4.61 -27.22 -20.46
N SER A 722 5.67 -27.43 -19.70
CA SER A 722 7.04 -26.98 -19.96
C SER A 722 8.01 -28.17 -20.13
N ALA A 723 7.48 -29.39 -20.28
CA ALA A 723 8.22 -30.60 -20.61
C ALA A 723 8.73 -30.64 -22.07
N ARG A 724 8.68 -29.49 -22.76
CA ARG A 724 9.29 -29.26 -24.07
C ARG A 724 10.18 -28.00 -24.11
N LEU A 725 10.69 -27.58 -22.96
CA LEU A 725 11.91 -26.79 -22.91
C LEU A 725 13.16 -27.69 -22.78
N ASP A 726 13.06 -28.96 -23.20
CA ASP A 726 14.15 -29.53 -23.98
C ASP A 726 14.11 -28.86 -25.35
N LEU A 727 14.70 -27.67 -25.42
CA LEU A 727 15.43 -27.28 -26.61
C LEU A 727 16.37 -28.46 -26.92
N GLU A 728 15.97 -29.40 -27.77
CA GLU A 728 16.92 -29.86 -28.76
C GLU A 728 17.36 -28.55 -29.46
N LEU A 729 18.50 -27.92 -29.17
CA LEU A 729 19.84 -28.52 -29.24
C LEU A 729 19.90 -29.61 -30.32
N ALA A 730 19.14 -29.41 -31.42
CA ALA A 730 19.34 -30.07 -32.69
C ALA A 730 20.65 -29.52 -33.26
N GLY A 731 21.75 -29.99 -32.67
CA GLY A 731 23.10 -29.47 -32.84
C GLY A 731 24.03 -29.76 -31.66
N GLY A 732 23.85 -30.88 -30.95
CA GLY A 732 24.86 -31.45 -30.06
C GLY A 732 24.82 -30.95 -28.61
N THR A 733 24.96 -31.90 -27.68
CA THR A 733 25.23 -31.72 -26.25
C THR A 733 26.65 -31.20 -25.98
N GLY A 734 27.09 -30.21 -26.76
CA GLY A 734 28.35 -29.52 -26.54
C GLY A 734 28.18 -28.57 -25.37
N VAL A 735 28.57 -28.99 -24.18
CA VAL A 735 28.94 -28.05 -23.13
C VAL A 735 30.00 -27.13 -23.75
N LEU A 736 29.63 -25.91 -24.10
CA LEU A 736 30.61 -24.84 -24.35
C LEU A 736 31.25 -24.54 -22.99
N HIS A 737 32.21 -25.38 -22.63
CA HIS A 737 32.94 -25.31 -21.37
C HIS A 737 34.03 -24.24 -21.41
N GLN A 738 34.25 -23.59 -22.57
CA GLN A 738 35.03 -22.37 -22.67
C GLN A 738 34.11 -21.16 -22.48
N ASP A 739 34.44 -20.31 -21.51
CA ASP A 739 33.71 -19.10 -21.20
C ASP A 739 33.53 -18.24 -22.46
N LEU A 740 32.29 -18.14 -22.92
CA LEU A 740 31.86 -17.25 -24.00
C LEU A 740 32.36 -15.81 -23.78
N GLU A 741 32.48 -15.41 -22.50
CA GLU A 741 33.06 -14.15 -22.11
C GLU A 741 34.55 -14.03 -22.49
N THR A 742 35.32 -15.09 -22.33
CA THR A 742 36.73 -15.16 -22.74
C THR A 742 36.84 -15.06 -24.26
N LEU A 743 35.98 -15.76 -25.01
CA LEU A 743 35.93 -15.64 -26.47
C LEU A 743 35.64 -14.20 -26.94
N LEU A 744 34.69 -13.52 -26.29
CA LEU A 744 34.36 -12.12 -26.57
C LEU A 744 35.53 -11.18 -26.24
N ARG A 745 36.22 -11.40 -25.12
CA ARG A 745 37.41 -10.60 -24.74
C ARG A 745 38.59 -10.84 -25.69
N GLU A 746 38.84 -12.08 -26.10
CA GLU A 746 39.92 -12.44 -27.06
C GLU A 746 39.65 -11.91 -28.46
N THR A 747 38.39 -11.87 -28.89
CA THR A 747 37.98 -11.19 -30.13
C THR A 747 37.98 -9.67 -29.97
N GLY A 748 38.32 -9.16 -28.78
CA GLY A 748 38.62 -7.76 -28.47
C GLY A 748 37.39 -6.90 -28.19
N PHE A 749 36.31 -7.48 -27.69
CA PHE A 749 35.19 -6.73 -27.12
C PHE A 749 35.46 -6.32 -25.66
N GLY A 750 34.92 -5.16 -25.26
CA GLY A 750 34.98 -4.64 -23.89
C GLY A 750 33.64 -4.77 -23.17
N GLN A 751 33.61 -4.48 -21.86
CA GLN A 751 32.39 -4.52 -21.02
C GLN A 751 31.58 -5.82 -21.13
N VAL A 752 32.29 -6.97 -21.16
CA VAL A 752 31.68 -8.30 -21.25
C VAL A 752 31.08 -8.69 -19.91
N ARG A 753 29.78 -8.96 -19.86
CA ARG A 753 29.07 -9.40 -18.65
C ARG A 753 27.86 -10.28 -18.97
N THR A 754 27.46 -11.10 -18.01
CA THR A 754 26.12 -11.71 -17.99
C THR A 754 25.10 -10.62 -17.65
N ALA A 755 24.17 -10.33 -18.57
CA ALA A 755 23.16 -9.30 -18.38
C ALA A 755 21.87 -9.83 -17.74
N TRP A 756 21.58 -11.10 -17.96
CA TRP A 756 20.43 -11.80 -17.39
C TRP A 756 20.68 -13.30 -17.39
N GLN A 757 20.18 -13.98 -16.35
CA GLN A 757 20.25 -15.43 -16.23
C GLN A 757 19.01 -15.93 -15.50
N ASP A 758 18.37 -16.95 -16.04
CA ASP A 758 17.29 -17.68 -15.37
C ASP A 758 17.66 -19.15 -15.25
N THR A 759 17.83 -19.59 -14.00
CA THR A 759 18.25 -20.96 -13.66
C THR A 759 17.11 -21.97 -13.72
N VAL A 760 15.87 -21.51 -13.80
CA VAL A 760 14.67 -22.33 -13.95
C VAL A 760 14.42 -22.61 -15.44
N LEU A 761 14.56 -21.59 -16.28
CA LEU A 761 14.44 -21.70 -17.75
C LEU A 761 15.70 -22.24 -18.43
N GLY A 762 16.84 -22.27 -17.73
CA GLY A 762 18.09 -22.79 -18.29
C GLY A 762 18.66 -21.89 -19.39
N ILE A 763 18.61 -20.56 -19.23
CA ILE A 763 19.16 -19.62 -20.24
C ILE A 763 20.02 -18.55 -19.54
N ARG A 764 21.16 -18.24 -20.14
CA ARG A 764 22.04 -17.11 -19.79
C ARG A 764 22.22 -16.21 -21.00
N LEU A 765 22.19 -14.90 -20.79
CA LEU A 765 22.45 -13.91 -21.84
C LEU A 765 23.73 -13.14 -21.53
N THR A 766 24.70 -13.24 -22.42
CA THR A 766 25.99 -12.54 -22.33
C THR A 766 25.99 -11.36 -23.29
N VAL A 767 26.38 -10.18 -22.81
CA VAL A 767 26.49 -8.96 -23.62
C VAL A 767 27.91 -8.45 -23.60
N ALA A 768 28.32 -7.83 -24.70
CA ALA A 768 29.60 -7.14 -24.80
C ALA A 768 29.50 -5.93 -25.73
N ARG A 769 30.38 -4.96 -25.51
CA ARG A 769 30.41 -3.71 -26.26
C ARG A 769 31.67 -3.63 -27.11
N ARG A 770 31.54 -3.20 -28.37
CA ARG A 770 32.69 -2.88 -29.20
C ARG A 770 33.37 -1.63 -28.60
N PRO A 771 34.64 -1.71 -28.16
CA PRO A 771 35.36 -0.57 -27.59
C PRO A 771 35.44 0.62 -28.54
#